data_AF-I4B3E8-F1
#
_entry.id   AF-I4B3E8-F1
#
_cell.length_a   1.000
_cell.length_b   1.000
_cell.length_c   1.000
_cell.angle_alpha   90.00
_cell.angle_beta   90.00
_cell.angle_gamma   90.00
#
_symmetry.space_group_name_H-M   'P 1'
#
loop_
_entity.id
_entity.type
_entity.pdbx_description
1 polymer ?
#
loop_
_entity_poly.entity_id
_entity_poly.type
_entity_poly.pdbx_seq_one_letter_code
_entity_poly.pdbx_strand_id
1 'polypeptide(L)'
;MRLASVLVLLISASLHAAPTVKRLLVLNPVNEGAQADLAYIGPSLAEAIRTTLAESYFFIHPPEEAILDTQAGNLIQDEDMHTKSAALQMGEWLRQDLVLNGRYSVTNGRLRLNLNLYEIETGRILVNFKSEAPLSAKMFDAFNKIAADLGAKMSEALPSQQTLAASGGWYFDPEKGKRTILFSAGMRAAGFAPETGNLSGSTTVSGAEFAHFNAEFTYQRHQIPELLARRSKLPVFVQFGLNMGYARRTYTRNGSDVPTRLITGEAVPSLGYAFNFGTLRLEPFAGFGFGYSNFLFDYSALGRKPVDTNAAQSVSEQTLEQFYFLSQAGANIKWMLHPRWAVVFIPSATVFHFAGGAQAEVNARLGAGIESGLVEKTATAASIDLSSIDNTIGSAEILLEFTVKENGSKDGYPLQIKELRFTNIGTGDAADFRFILEGPGSNNTVGFSVGQTVYFKDFGDIIVPDGETTGRTYQVKAHVRSNIQGSTADNQTVLLKTTPLTDFDVVETSSNLLASNNSFQQNAGSPMTVIATHLRGGGTFQFASVPRNSDFPGTQSIYAQDNNQRVDKDFNFVIQIVPRAGALCVSAVTGNLSTTDGTLNKAAVQGVASWTDLKHDTIETVKVYATAPTATPALLQNECTTSFDVTGP
;
A
#
# COMPACT_ATOMS: atom_id res chain seq x y z
N MET A 1 20.99 37.60 24.04
CA MET A 1 20.13 36.96 25.05
C MET A 1 18.87 36.27 24.50
N ARG A 2 18.18 36.78 23.48
CA ARG A 2 16.93 36.14 22.98
C ARG A 2 17.12 34.81 22.21
N LEU A 3 18.29 34.55 21.64
CA LEU A 3 18.60 33.28 20.94
C LEU A 3 18.79 32.10 21.92
N ALA A 4 19.34 32.37 23.10
CA ALA A 4 19.57 31.35 24.14
C ALA A 4 18.24 30.86 24.75
N SER A 5 17.24 31.73 24.86
CA SER A 5 15.91 31.37 25.39
C SER A 5 15.12 30.45 24.46
N VAL A 6 15.28 30.56 23.14
CA VAL A 6 14.68 29.65 22.16
C VAL A 6 15.38 28.28 22.20
N LEU A 7 16.71 28.26 22.35
CA LEU A 7 17.49 27.02 22.46
C LEU A 7 17.14 26.22 23.74
N VAL A 8 16.91 26.90 24.87
CA VAL A 8 16.56 26.25 26.14
C VAL A 8 15.14 25.68 26.13
N LEU A 9 14.17 26.35 25.49
CA LEU A 9 12.79 25.85 25.39
C LEU A 9 12.66 24.59 24.51
N LEU A 10 13.55 24.47 23.52
CA LEU A 10 13.63 23.35 22.59
C LEU A 10 14.26 22.09 23.21
N ILE A 11 15.14 22.24 24.21
CA ILE A 11 15.77 21.11 24.92
C ILE A 11 14.84 20.50 25.99
N SER A 12 13.84 21.26 26.48
CA SER A 12 12.92 20.84 27.56
C SER A 12 11.68 20.05 27.10
N ALA A 13 11.47 19.83 25.80
CA ALA A 13 10.46 18.89 25.35
C ALA A 13 10.96 17.45 25.61
N SER A 14 10.30 16.74 26.53
CA SER A 14 10.52 15.31 26.76
C SER A 14 10.07 14.51 25.52
N LEU A 15 10.95 14.50 24.51
CA LEU A 15 10.85 13.67 23.32
C LEU A 15 11.07 12.22 23.76
N HIS A 16 9.99 11.44 23.76
CA HIS A 16 10.13 9.99 23.76
C HIS A 16 10.85 9.64 22.47
N ALA A 17 12.12 9.24 22.57
CA ALA A 17 12.92 8.87 21.41
C ALA A 17 12.19 7.75 20.66
N ALA A 18 11.92 7.97 19.37
CA ALA A 18 11.30 6.97 18.52
C ALA A 18 12.12 5.67 18.58
N PRO A 19 11.51 4.49 18.79
CA PRO A 19 12.23 3.24 18.78
C PRO A 19 12.91 3.03 17.43
N THR A 20 14.13 2.50 17.45
CA THR A 20 14.82 2.07 16.23
C THR A 20 14.20 0.76 15.77
N VAL A 21 13.71 0.71 14.53
CA VAL A 21 13.15 -0.53 13.97
C VAL A 21 14.24 -1.58 13.82
N LYS A 22 13.87 -2.84 14.04
CA LYS A 22 14.73 -3.99 13.76
C LYS A 22 14.25 -4.70 12.50
N ARG A 23 15.19 -5.04 11.63
CA ARG A 23 14.94 -5.86 10.43
C ARG A 23 15.17 -7.32 10.80
N LEU A 24 14.11 -8.12 10.77
CA LEU A 24 14.12 -9.51 11.18
C LEU A 24 13.76 -10.39 9.98
N LEU A 25 14.66 -11.29 9.63
CA LEU A 25 14.40 -12.36 8.68
C LEU A 25 14.09 -13.64 9.44
N VAL A 26 12.88 -14.14 9.23
CA VAL A 26 12.44 -15.48 9.67
C VAL A 26 12.59 -16.43 8.50
N LEU A 27 13.48 -17.40 8.61
CA LEU A 27 13.68 -18.47 7.64
C LEU A 27 12.83 -19.69 7.99
N ASN A 28 12.42 -20.44 6.96
CA ASN A 28 11.70 -21.70 7.14
C ASN A 28 12.60 -22.71 7.88
N PRO A 29 12.14 -23.29 9.01
CA PRO A 29 12.87 -24.35 9.67
C PRO A 29 13.01 -25.56 8.74
N VAL A 30 14.23 -26.13 8.66
CA VAL A 30 14.54 -27.25 7.76
C VAL A 30 14.13 -28.58 8.38
N ASN A 31 13.58 -29.50 7.56
CA ASN A 31 13.26 -30.86 7.98
C ASN A 31 14.52 -31.75 8.00
N GLU A 32 15.04 -32.11 9.18
CA GLU A 32 16.20 -33.01 9.28
C GLU A 32 15.88 -34.45 8.84
N GLY A 33 14.60 -34.85 8.85
CA GLY A 33 14.18 -36.20 8.47
C GLY A 33 14.03 -36.41 6.96
N ALA A 34 14.11 -35.34 6.15
CA ALA A 34 13.84 -35.35 4.71
C ALA A 34 12.51 -36.05 4.31
N GLN A 35 11.54 -36.05 5.23
CA GLN A 35 10.23 -36.67 5.07
C GLN A 35 9.31 -35.73 4.28
N ALA A 36 9.01 -36.08 3.03
CA ALA A 36 8.24 -35.25 2.11
C ALA A 36 6.82 -34.93 2.62
N ASP A 37 6.19 -35.89 3.32
CA ASP A 37 4.87 -35.77 3.95
C ASP A 37 4.83 -34.74 5.09
N LEU A 38 5.98 -34.32 5.60
CA LEU A 38 6.10 -33.36 6.69
C LEU A 38 6.66 -32.01 6.25
N ALA A 39 7.04 -31.85 4.97
CA ALA A 39 7.67 -30.63 4.45
C ALA A 39 6.86 -29.35 4.71
N TYR A 40 5.54 -29.45 4.77
CA TYR A 40 4.63 -28.33 5.04
C TYR A 40 4.81 -27.68 6.43
N ILE A 41 5.41 -28.39 7.40
CA ILE A 41 5.59 -27.91 8.78
C ILE A 41 6.51 -26.69 8.82
N GLY A 42 7.58 -26.67 8.01
CA GLY A 42 8.55 -25.58 7.99
C GLY A 42 7.90 -24.23 7.64
N PRO A 43 7.29 -24.09 6.45
CA PRO A 43 6.59 -22.86 6.06
C PRO A 43 5.45 -22.50 7.02
N SER A 44 4.65 -23.48 7.46
CA SER A 44 3.52 -23.24 8.37
C SER A 44 3.97 -22.68 9.72
N LEU A 45 5.08 -23.18 10.26
CA LEU A 45 5.63 -22.72 11.53
C LEU A 45 6.31 -21.35 11.39
N ALA A 46 7.03 -21.10 10.30
CA ALA A 46 7.61 -19.79 10.02
C ALA A 46 6.52 -18.72 9.93
N GLU A 47 5.40 -19.03 9.26
CA GLU A 47 4.26 -18.13 9.19
C GLU A 47 3.64 -17.86 10.55
N ALA A 48 3.33 -18.91 11.33
CA ALA A 48 2.79 -18.76 12.68
C ALA A 48 3.70 -17.89 13.58
N ILE A 49 5.02 -18.06 13.47
CA ILE A 49 6.00 -17.23 14.17
C ILE A 49 5.93 -15.77 13.71
N ARG A 50 5.91 -15.51 12.39
CA ARG A 50 5.81 -14.15 11.84
C ARG A 50 4.56 -13.44 12.32
N THR A 51 3.39 -14.09 12.18
CA THR A 51 2.09 -13.51 12.57
C THR A 51 2.07 -13.19 14.06
N THR A 52 2.43 -14.15 14.92
CA THR A 52 2.40 -13.98 16.38
C THR A 52 3.39 -12.90 16.85
N LEU A 53 4.58 -12.83 16.25
CA LEU A 53 5.55 -11.79 16.59
C LEU A 53 5.04 -10.41 16.14
N ALA A 54 4.42 -10.30 14.97
CA ALA A 54 3.95 -9.02 14.43
C ALA A 54 2.81 -8.40 15.27
N GLU A 55 2.01 -9.23 15.95
CA GLU A 55 0.97 -8.77 16.88
C GLU A 55 1.55 -8.02 18.09
N SER A 56 2.72 -8.43 18.58
CA SER A 56 3.30 -7.93 19.83
C SER A 56 4.51 -7.01 19.63
N TYR A 57 5.25 -7.19 18.54
CA TYR A 57 6.52 -6.53 18.25
C TYR A 57 6.51 -5.85 16.89
N PHE A 58 7.36 -4.83 16.78
CA PHE A 58 7.53 -4.07 15.56
C PHE A 58 8.87 -4.41 14.89
N PHE A 59 8.80 -4.99 13.69
CA PHE A 59 9.96 -5.33 12.88
C PHE A 59 9.62 -5.32 11.39
N ILE A 60 10.65 -5.28 10.54
CA ILE A 60 10.51 -5.38 9.09
C ILE A 60 11.03 -6.74 8.64
N HIS A 61 10.21 -7.51 7.94
CA HIS A 61 10.58 -8.78 7.32
C HIS A 61 10.60 -8.62 5.79
N PRO A 62 11.60 -9.18 5.08
CA PRO A 62 11.68 -9.05 3.62
C PRO A 62 10.60 -9.90 2.91
N PRO A 63 10.08 -9.45 1.75
CA PRO A 63 9.09 -10.23 1.00
C PRO A 63 9.67 -11.58 0.58
N GLU A 64 8.80 -12.60 0.48
CA GLU A 64 9.21 -13.99 0.24
C GLU A 64 9.95 -14.17 -1.10
N GLU A 65 9.53 -13.45 -2.13
CA GLU A 65 10.22 -13.41 -3.44
C GLU A 65 11.69 -13.00 -3.30
N ALA A 66 11.98 -11.95 -2.52
CA ALA A 66 13.35 -11.48 -2.33
C ALA A 66 14.22 -12.52 -1.60
N ILE A 67 13.62 -13.32 -0.70
CA ILE A 67 14.31 -14.41 -0.02
C ILE A 67 14.65 -15.51 -1.01
N LEU A 68 13.68 -15.95 -1.82
CA LEU A 68 13.85 -17.00 -2.82
C LEU A 68 14.86 -16.60 -3.90
N ASP A 69 14.78 -15.38 -4.43
CA ASP A 69 15.72 -14.86 -5.42
C ASP A 69 17.14 -14.76 -4.87
N THR A 70 17.28 -14.29 -3.64
CA THR A 70 18.58 -14.20 -2.96
C THR A 70 19.15 -15.59 -2.71
N GLN A 71 18.32 -16.54 -2.30
CA GLN A 71 18.74 -17.91 -2.08
C GLN A 71 19.20 -18.57 -3.39
N ALA A 72 18.37 -18.52 -4.44
CA ALA A 72 18.64 -19.12 -5.74
C ALA A 72 19.85 -18.47 -6.43
N GLY A 73 19.93 -17.13 -6.42
CA GLY A 73 21.01 -16.36 -7.03
C GLY A 73 22.38 -16.58 -6.38
N ASN A 74 22.41 -17.07 -5.14
CA ASN A 74 23.64 -17.37 -4.41
C ASN A 74 23.86 -18.87 -4.16
N LEU A 75 23.07 -19.74 -4.81
CA LEU A 75 23.21 -21.19 -4.78
C LEU A 75 23.18 -21.81 -3.37
N ILE A 76 22.40 -21.23 -2.45
CA ILE A 76 22.17 -21.82 -1.12
C ILE A 76 21.10 -22.91 -1.23
N GLN A 77 21.46 -24.13 -0.81
CA GLN A 77 20.52 -25.26 -0.79
C GLN A 77 19.53 -25.11 0.37
N ASP A 78 18.28 -25.53 0.17
CA ASP A 78 17.24 -25.51 1.20
C ASP A 78 17.66 -26.24 2.48
N GLU A 79 18.42 -27.32 2.32
CA GLU A 79 18.96 -28.16 3.38
C GLU A 79 19.90 -27.37 4.31
N ASP A 80 20.63 -26.40 3.77
CA ASP A 80 21.64 -25.61 4.48
C ASP A 80 21.07 -24.40 5.21
N MET A 81 19.80 -24.06 5.00
CA MET A 81 19.17 -22.84 5.55
C MET A 81 19.11 -22.81 7.08
N HIS A 82 19.25 -23.97 7.73
CA HIS A 82 19.35 -24.08 9.18
C HIS A 82 20.77 -23.81 9.74
N THR A 83 21.78 -23.72 8.89
CA THR A 83 23.17 -23.50 9.31
C THR A 83 23.43 -22.04 9.69
N LYS A 84 24.41 -21.81 10.58
CA LYS A 84 24.84 -20.46 10.96
C LYS A 84 25.35 -19.67 9.75
N SER A 85 26.11 -20.31 8.86
CA SER A 85 26.67 -19.68 7.67
C SER A 85 25.59 -19.17 6.73
N ALA A 86 24.59 -19.99 6.43
CA ALA A 86 23.47 -19.60 5.57
C ALA A 86 22.67 -18.45 6.20
N ALA A 87 22.37 -18.53 7.50
CA ALA A 87 21.65 -17.46 8.20
C ALA A 87 22.40 -16.11 8.16
N LEU A 88 23.71 -16.10 8.43
CA LEU A 88 24.49 -14.86 8.39
C LEU A 88 24.59 -14.29 6.97
N GLN A 89 24.78 -15.14 5.95
CA GLN A 89 24.86 -14.70 4.56
C GLN A 89 23.53 -14.15 4.04
N MET A 90 22.44 -14.87 4.30
CA MET A 90 21.09 -14.42 3.95
C MET A 90 20.75 -13.09 4.63
N GLY A 91 21.09 -12.95 5.93
CA GLY A 91 20.93 -11.70 6.66
C GLY A 91 21.76 -10.55 6.07
N GLU A 92 23.00 -10.79 5.68
CA GLU A 92 23.85 -9.79 5.02
C GLU A 92 23.28 -9.34 3.67
N TRP A 93 22.88 -10.29 2.81
CA TRP A 93 22.37 -9.98 1.47
C TRP A 93 21.02 -9.27 1.50
N LEU A 94 20.15 -9.67 2.42
CA LEU A 94 18.83 -9.07 2.61
C LEU A 94 18.87 -7.85 3.54
N ARG A 95 20.03 -7.46 4.07
CA ARG A 95 20.24 -6.31 4.96
C ARG A 95 19.37 -6.35 6.22
N GLN A 96 19.47 -7.46 6.93
CA GLN A 96 18.71 -7.77 8.14
C GLN A 96 19.59 -7.54 9.37
N ASP A 97 19.00 -7.05 10.45
CA ASP A 97 19.70 -6.91 11.73
C ASP A 97 19.75 -8.26 12.46
N LEU A 98 18.67 -9.02 12.33
CA LEU A 98 18.43 -10.28 13.00
C LEU A 98 17.99 -11.36 12.00
N VAL A 99 18.45 -12.59 12.20
CA VAL A 99 17.99 -13.75 11.44
C VAL A 99 17.59 -14.87 12.38
N LEU A 100 16.33 -15.28 12.30
CA LEU A 100 15.80 -16.46 12.94
C LEU A 100 15.85 -17.61 11.95
N ASN A 101 16.58 -18.66 12.28
CA ASN A 101 16.61 -19.89 11.50
C ASN A 101 16.47 -21.11 12.41
N GLY A 102 16.31 -22.29 11.83
CA GLY A 102 16.32 -23.50 12.62
C GLY A 102 15.98 -24.74 11.85
N ARG A 103 15.72 -25.80 12.61
CA ARG A 103 15.43 -27.12 12.08
C ARG A 103 14.43 -27.86 12.96
N TYR A 104 13.75 -28.82 12.36
CA TYR A 104 12.83 -29.68 13.06
C TYR A 104 12.98 -31.14 12.65
N SER A 105 12.55 -32.04 13.53
CA SER A 105 12.48 -33.48 13.29
C SER A 105 11.22 -34.04 13.94
N VAL A 106 10.57 -35.02 13.32
CA VAL A 106 9.44 -35.72 13.91
C VAL A 106 9.88 -37.14 14.28
N THR A 107 9.76 -37.50 15.56
CA THR A 107 10.08 -38.85 16.05
C THR A 107 8.96 -39.31 16.99
N ASN A 108 8.44 -40.51 16.78
CA ASN A 108 7.35 -41.10 17.59
C ASN A 108 6.12 -40.17 17.72
N GLY A 109 5.73 -39.50 16.63
CA GLY A 109 4.58 -38.58 16.63
C GLY A 109 4.80 -37.29 17.45
N ARG A 110 6.06 -36.93 17.76
CA ARG A 110 6.39 -35.66 18.42
C ARG A 110 7.34 -34.84 17.54
N LEU A 111 6.99 -33.57 17.35
CA LEU A 111 7.81 -32.55 16.72
C LEU A 111 8.86 -32.06 17.71
N ARG A 112 10.14 -32.18 17.35
CA ARG A 112 11.26 -31.52 18.03
C ARG A 112 11.72 -30.35 17.19
N LEU A 113 11.85 -29.19 17.80
CA LEU A 113 12.20 -27.94 17.15
C LEU A 113 13.45 -27.33 17.81
N ASN A 114 14.36 -26.81 17.00
CA ASN A 114 15.52 -26.03 17.44
C ASN A 114 15.67 -24.79 16.56
N LEU A 115 15.42 -23.61 17.13
CA LEU A 115 15.54 -22.31 16.48
C LEU A 115 16.67 -21.49 17.10
N ASN A 116 17.35 -20.70 16.27
CA ASN A 116 18.40 -19.78 16.67
C ASN A 116 18.13 -18.40 16.09
N LEU A 117 18.22 -17.37 16.93
CA LEU A 117 18.22 -15.96 16.52
C LEU A 117 19.66 -15.46 16.51
N TYR A 118 20.15 -15.04 15.35
CA TYR A 118 21.47 -14.44 15.19
C TYR A 118 21.37 -12.92 15.04
N GLU A 119 22.29 -12.20 15.68
CA GLU A 119 22.58 -10.81 15.35
C GLU A 119 23.60 -10.79 14.20
N ILE A 120 23.25 -10.17 13.09
CA ILE A 120 24.07 -10.19 11.88
C ILE A 120 25.38 -9.41 12.06
N GLU A 121 25.32 -8.28 12.77
CA GLU A 121 26.48 -7.42 12.97
C GLU A 121 27.62 -8.11 13.75
N THR A 122 27.27 -8.85 14.80
CA THR A 122 28.26 -9.49 15.67
C THR A 122 28.44 -10.98 15.38
N GLY A 123 27.53 -11.58 14.60
CA GLY A 123 27.45 -13.02 14.37
C GLY A 123 27.12 -13.84 15.63
N ARG A 124 26.65 -13.19 16.70
CA ARG A 124 26.30 -13.82 17.99
C ARG A 124 24.90 -14.40 17.96
N ILE A 125 24.69 -15.45 18.75
CA ILE A 125 23.35 -15.99 19.01
C ILE A 125 22.75 -15.18 20.15
N LEU A 126 21.61 -14.53 19.88
CA LEU A 126 20.83 -13.81 20.90
C LEU A 126 19.84 -14.73 21.61
N VAL A 127 19.21 -15.65 20.86
CA VAL A 127 18.23 -16.60 21.41
C VAL A 127 18.47 -17.99 20.84
N ASN A 128 18.51 -18.99 21.72
CA ASN A 128 18.40 -20.40 21.35
C ASN A 128 17.09 -20.95 21.94
N PHE A 129 16.22 -21.49 21.08
CA PHE A 129 14.91 -21.97 21.46
C PHE A 129 14.75 -23.43 21.06
N LYS A 130 14.45 -24.28 22.04
CA LYS A 130 14.18 -25.71 21.84
C LYS A 130 12.81 -26.03 22.40
N SER A 131 12.00 -26.75 21.63
CA SER A 131 10.65 -27.16 22.04
C SER A 131 10.30 -28.54 21.51
N GLU A 132 9.42 -29.24 22.23
CA GLU A 132 8.82 -30.50 21.81
C GLU A 132 7.30 -30.43 21.90
N ALA A 133 6.61 -30.76 20.82
CA ALA A 133 5.14 -30.74 20.75
C ALA A 133 4.58 -32.05 20.15
N PRO A 134 3.41 -32.52 20.57
CA PRO A 134 2.75 -33.67 19.95
C PRO A 134 2.22 -33.30 18.54
N LEU A 135 2.47 -34.17 17.56
CA LEU A 135 1.90 -34.08 16.22
C LEU A 135 0.47 -34.65 16.27
N SER A 136 -0.53 -33.78 16.28
CA SER A 136 -1.94 -34.17 16.41
C SER A 136 -2.85 -33.26 15.56
N ALA A 137 -4.15 -33.53 15.54
CA ALA A 137 -5.13 -32.64 14.88
C ALA A 137 -5.10 -31.18 15.38
N LYS A 138 -4.50 -30.93 16.56
CA LYS A 138 -4.31 -29.59 17.15
C LYS A 138 -2.90 -29.01 16.93
N MET A 139 -2.20 -29.45 15.89
CA MET A 139 -0.81 -29.04 15.65
C MET A 139 -0.65 -27.53 15.47
N PHE A 140 -1.61 -26.86 14.83
CA PHE A 140 -1.58 -25.40 14.66
C PHE A 140 -1.71 -24.65 15.99
N ASP A 141 -2.49 -25.16 16.94
CA ASP A 141 -2.53 -24.60 18.31
C ASP A 141 -1.14 -24.72 18.99
N ALA A 142 -0.43 -25.83 18.73
CA ALA A 142 0.92 -26.02 19.23
C ALA A 142 1.92 -25.07 18.56
N PHE A 143 1.76 -24.74 17.27
CA PHE A 143 2.58 -23.73 16.58
C PHE A 143 2.38 -22.34 17.17
N ASN A 144 1.13 -21.94 17.40
CA ASN A 144 0.81 -20.65 18.02
C ASN A 144 1.40 -20.56 19.44
N LYS A 145 1.35 -21.65 20.22
CA LYS A 145 1.99 -21.71 21.53
C LYS A 145 3.52 -21.60 21.45
N ILE A 146 4.15 -22.31 20.52
CA ILE A 146 5.59 -22.23 20.27
C ILE A 146 5.99 -20.80 19.87
N ALA A 147 5.22 -20.16 19.00
CA ALA A 147 5.45 -18.79 18.56
C ALA A 147 5.32 -17.79 19.71
N ALA A 148 4.32 -17.96 20.59
CA ALA A 148 4.15 -17.13 21.78
C ALA A 148 5.33 -17.28 22.78
N ASP A 149 5.75 -18.53 23.05
CA ASP A 149 6.89 -18.81 23.93
C ASP A 149 8.22 -18.25 23.37
N LEU A 150 8.39 -18.31 22.04
CA LEU A 150 9.52 -17.69 21.35
C LEU A 150 9.45 -16.16 21.43
N GLY A 151 8.26 -15.58 21.22
CA GLY A 151 8.02 -14.15 21.31
C GLY A 151 8.38 -13.57 22.68
N ALA A 152 8.09 -14.29 23.77
CA ALA A 152 8.51 -13.89 25.11
C ALA A 152 10.03 -13.80 25.27
N LYS A 153 10.80 -14.64 24.56
CA LYS A 153 12.28 -14.57 24.57
C LYS A 153 12.84 -13.51 23.63
N MET A 154 12.07 -13.10 22.62
CA MET A 154 12.47 -12.09 21.65
C MET A 154 12.20 -10.66 22.13
N SER A 155 11.52 -10.47 23.27
CA SER A 155 11.23 -9.15 23.86
C SER A 155 12.47 -8.32 24.16
N GLU A 156 13.61 -8.97 24.42
CA GLU A 156 14.88 -8.29 24.69
C GLU A 156 15.57 -7.79 23.41
N ALA A 157 15.21 -8.35 22.25
CA ALA A 157 15.85 -8.06 20.96
C ALA A 157 14.99 -7.17 20.04
N LEU A 158 13.66 -7.22 20.20
CA LEU A 158 12.70 -6.49 19.35
C LEU A 158 11.98 -5.38 20.12
N PRO A 159 11.74 -4.22 19.50
CA PRO A 159 10.88 -3.19 20.08
C PRO A 159 9.42 -3.65 20.07
N SER A 160 8.67 -3.31 21.12
CA SER A 160 7.24 -3.67 21.24
C SER A 160 6.35 -2.76 20.38
N GLN A 161 5.19 -3.26 19.96
CA GLN A 161 4.14 -2.45 19.33
C GLN A 161 3.65 -1.33 20.27
N GLN A 162 3.66 -1.57 21.59
CA GLN A 162 3.30 -0.55 22.58
C GLN A 162 4.29 0.62 22.60
N THR A 163 5.60 0.34 22.48
CA THR A 163 6.62 1.40 22.36
C THR A 163 6.50 2.19 21.06
N LEU A 164 6.09 1.54 19.96
CA LEU A 164 5.80 2.21 18.71
C LEU A 164 4.53 3.07 18.81
N ALA A 165 3.46 2.55 19.42
CA ALA A 165 2.24 3.32 19.65
C ALA A 165 2.50 4.53 20.57
N ALA A 166 3.31 4.34 21.61
CA ALA A 166 3.72 5.40 22.54
C ALA A 166 4.59 6.47 21.87
N SER A 167 5.37 6.11 20.86
CA SER A 167 6.07 7.08 20.02
C SER A 167 5.17 7.72 18.96
N GLY A 168 3.86 7.41 18.92
CA GLY A 168 2.93 7.94 17.92
C GLY A 168 2.99 7.25 16.56
N GLY A 169 3.46 6.00 16.50
CA GLY A 169 3.69 5.25 15.26
C GLY A 169 5.07 5.49 14.64
N TRP A 170 5.86 6.41 15.23
CA TRP A 170 7.12 6.85 14.66
C TRP A 170 8.27 5.91 15.03
N TYR A 171 9.09 5.54 14.06
CA TYR A 171 10.31 4.74 14.26
C TYR A 171 11.47 5.27 13.43
N PHE A 172 12.70 4.98 13.86
CA PHE A 172 13.90 5.28 13.10
C PHE A 172 14.37 4.04 12.33
N ASP A 173 14.46 4.13 10.99
CA ASP A 173 15.11 3.11 10.15
C ASP A 173 16.51 3.58 9.72
N PRO A 174 17.59 2.95 10.23
CA PRO A 174 18.96 3.31 9.90
C PRO A 174 19.28 3.23 8.40
N GLU A 175 18.56 2.40 7.65
CA GLU A 175 18.79 2.18 6.21
C GLU A 175 18.05 3.20 5.33
N LYS A 176 17.01 3.89 5.84
CA LYS A 176 16.25 4.91 5.09
C LYS A 176 16.93 6.29 5.10
N GLY A 177 17.83 6.56 6.07
CA GLY A 177 18.53 7.84 6.22
C GLY A 177 19.68 8.11 5.25
N LYS A 178 19.75 7.43 4.10
CA LYS A 178 20.91 7.46 3.17
C LYS A 178 20.89 8.64 2.20
N ARG A 179 19.80 9.42 2.15
CA ARG A 179 19.68 10.62 1.31
C ARG A 179 19.01 11.75 2.09
N THR A 180 19.40 12.99 1.85
CA THR A 180 18.80 14.16 2.48
C THR A 180 18.67 15.26 1.45
N ILE A 181 17.44 15.71 1.19
CA ILE A 181 17.20 16.98 0.50
C ILE A 181 17.02 18.05 1.57
N LEU A 182 17.71 19.16 1.41
CA LEU A 182 17.65 20.28 2.33
C LEU A 182 17.33 21.55 1.56
N PHE A 183 16.25 22.21 1.96
CA PHE A 183 16.02 23.60 1.60
C PHE A 183 16.49 24.45 2.75
N SER A 184 17.56 25.23 2.58
CA SER A 184 18.06 26.10 3.63
C SER A 184 18.00 27.56 3.22
N ALA A 185 17.74 28.43 4.18
CA ALA A 185 17.87 29.87 3.99
C ALA A 185 18.77 30.45 5.07
N GLY A 186 19.52 31.49 4.74
CA GLY A 186 20.47 32.06 5.69
C GLY A 186 21.23 33.25 5.17
N MET A 187 22.23 33.64 5.94
CA MET A 187 23.25 34.56 5.48
C MET A 187 24.40 33.72 4.95
N ARG A 188 24.73 33.96 3.69
CA ARG A 188 25.92 33.46 3.04
C ARG A 188 26.67 34.67 2.50
N ALA A 189 27.98 34.54 2.36
CA ALA A 189 28.77 35.57 1.74
C ALA A 189 29.25 35.13 0.35
N ALA A 190 29.34 36.10 -0.56
CA ALA A 190 29.46 35.85 -2.00
C ALA A 190 30.93 35.94 -2.36
N GLY A 191 31.49 34.82 -2.82
CA GLY A 191 32.82 34.81 -3.37
C GLY A 191 32.89 35.74 -4.57
N PHE A 192 33.61 36.84 -4.43
CA PHE A 192 33.76 37.83 -5.48
C PHE A 192 35.20 38.35 -5.55
N ALA A 193 35.91 38.05 -6.64
CA ALA A 193 37.24 38.66 -6.85
C ALA A 193 37.11 40.14 -7.16
N PRO A 194 37.98 41.00 -6.63
CA PRO A 194 37.94 42.41 -6.95
C PRO A 194 38.05 42.68 -8.46
N GLU A 195 36.95 43.08 -9.09
CA GLU A 195 36.94 43.51 -10.49
C GLU A 195 36.82 45.03 -10.59
N THR A 196 37.66 45.61 -11.44
CA THR A 196 37.60 47.03 -11.78
C THR A 196 36.91 47.16 -13.13
N GLY A 197 35.64 47.58 -13.11
CA GLY A 197 34.88 47.83 -14.33
C GLY A 197 35.28 49.12 -15.03
N ASN A 198 34.91 49.25 -16.31
CA ASN A 198 35.09 50.47 -17.12
C ASN A 198 34.05 51.55 -16.80
N LEU A 199 33.60 51.66 -15.56
CA LEU A 199 32.59 52.63 -15.14
C LEU A 199 33.24 53.85 -14.47
N SER A 200 32.71 55.04 -14.74
CA SER A 200 33.21 56.30 -14.18
C SER A 200 33.12 56.30 -12.65
N GLY A 201 34.28 56.51 -12.00
CA GLY A 201 34.41 56.52 -10.54
C GLY A 201 35.05 55.28 -9.91
N SER A 202 35.79 54.47 -10.68
CA SER A 202 36.64 53.35 -10.20
C SER A 202 36.07 52.61 -8.98
N THR A 203 34.93 51.95 -9.15
CA THR A 203 34.35 51.15 -8.07
C THR A 203 34.87 49.73 -8.18
N THR A 204 36.07 49.47 -7.64
CA THR A 204 36.48 48.10 -7.36
C THR A 204 35.38 47.45 -6.54
N VAL A 205 34.71 46.46 -7.12
CA VAL A 205 33.68 45.69 -6.41
C VAL A 205 34.43 44.76 -5.46
N SER A 206 34.10 44.67 -4.17
CA SER A 206 34.82 43.77 -3.26
C SER A 206 33.84 42.94 -2.42
N GLY A 207 34.18 41.67 -2.20
CA GLY A 207 33.33 40.72 -1.47
C GLY A 207 32.92 41.15 -0.06
N ALA A 208 33.73 41.99 0.59
CA ALA A 208 33.46 42.52 1.94
C ALA A 208 32.22 43.44 2.03
N GLU A 209 31.66 43.86 0.89
CA GLU A 209 30.50 44.76 0.81
C GLU A 209 29.15 44.02 0.73
N PHE A 210 29.13 42.67 0.72
CA PHE A 210 27.92 41.89 0.39
C PHE A 210 27.50 40.93 1.50
N ALA A 211 26.72 41.43 2.47
CA ALA A 211 25.85 40.56 3.25
C ALA A 211 24.63 40.19 2.39
N HIS A 212 24.49 38.93 1.99
CA HIS A 212 23.37 38.49 1.17
C HIS A 212 22.55 37.40 1.87
N PHE A 213 21.23 37.51 1.71
CA PHE A 213 20.31 36.46 2.11
C PHE A 213 20.25 35.44 0.98
N ASN A 214 20.55 34.18 1.29
CA ASN A 214 20.53 33.09 0.32
C ASN A 214 19.42 32.08 0.65
N ALA A 215 18.81 31.54 -0.40
CA ALA A 215 18.07 30.29 -0.37
C ALA A 215 18.90 29.24 -1.12
N GLU A 216 18.97 28.04 -0.57
CA GLU A 216 19.77 26.95 -1.11
C GLU A 216 18.97 25.66 -1.14
N PHE A 217 19.18 24.91 -2.21
CA PHE A 217 18.73 23.53 -2.35
C PHE A 217 19.96 22.61 -2.31
N THR A 218 20.05 21.74 -1.32
CA THR A 218 21.16 20.78 -1.15
C THR A 218 20.65 19.35 -1.22
N TYR A 219 21.34 18.50 -1.99
CA TYR A 219 21.18 17.05 -1.98
C TYR A 219 22.37 16.41 -1.27
N GLN A 220 22.14 15.53 -0.29
CA GLN A 220 23.16 14.76 0.41
C GLN A 220 22.91 13.26 0.24
N ARG A 221 23.97 12.48 0.15
CA ARG A 221 23.97 11.01 0.14
C ARG A 221 24.92 10.47 1.20
N HIS A 222 24.39 9.74 2.17
CA HIS A 222 25.14 9.11 3.26
C HIS A 222 25.59 7.69 2.92
N GLN A 223 26.56 7.18 3.67
CA GLN A 223 27.15 5.84 3.55
C GLN A 223 27.70 5.54 2.13
N ILE A 224 28.40 6.52 1.55
CA ILE A 224 29.06 6.40 0.22
C ILE A 224 29.91 5.12 0.09
N PRO A 225 30.68 4.68 1.11
CA PRO A 225 31.50 3.48 0.99
C PRO A 225 30.71 2.21 0.68
N GLU A 226 29.41 2.15 0.97
CA GLU A 226 28.55 1.02 0.57
C GLU A 226 28.40 0.86 -0.96
N LEU A 227 28.62 1.94 -1.73
CA LEU A 227 28.70 1.88 -3.19
C LEU A 227 29.90 1.05 -3.67
N LEU A 228 30.96 0.99 -2.86
CA LEU A 228 32.23 0.37 -3.21
C LEU A 228 32.46 -0.95 -2.46
N ALA A 229 31.99 -1.03 -1.21
CA ALA A 229 32.10 -2.19 -0.35
C ALA A 229 30.85 -2.32 0.53
N ARG A 230 29.98 -3.31 0.23
CA ARG A 230 28.69 -3.53 0.92
C ARG A 230 28.80 -3.74 2.45
N ARG A 231 30.00 -4.01 2.97
CA ARG A 231 30.28 -4.20 4.41
C ARG A 231 30.68 -2.92 5.15
N SER A 232 30.96 -1.83 4.44
CA SER A 232 31.48 -0.62 5.06
C SER A 232 30.35 0.28 5.56
N LYS A 233 30.04 0.19 6.85
CA LYS A 233 29.13 1.12 7.55
C LYS A 233 29.78 2.47 7.91
N LEU A 234 30.91 2.81 7.29
CA LEU A 234 31.55 4.11 7.50
C LEU A 234 30.52 5.22 7.19
N PRO A 235 30.18 6.09 8.15
CA PRO A 235 29.12 7.08 8.03
C PRO A 235 29.59 8.29 7.21
N VAL A 236 30.14 8.02 6.03
CA VAL A 236 30.68 9.01 5.12
C VAL A 236 29.59 9.47 4.16
N PHE A 237 29.41 10.78 4.01
CA PHE A 237 28.42 11.33 3.08
C PHE A 237 29.02 12.28 2.04
N VAL A 238 28.31 12.44 0.91
CA VAL A 238 28.57 13.44 -0.14
C VAL A 238 27.39 14.39 -0.30
N GLN A 239 27.64 15.66 -0.59
CA GLN A 239 26.60 16.66 -0.83
C GLN A 239 26.83 17.49 -2.11
N PHE A 240 25.74 18.06 -2.64
CA PHE A 240 25.70 18.98 -3.80
C PHE A 240 24.68 20.09 -3.50
N GLY A 241 24.93 21.36 -3.85
CA GLY A 241 24.04 22.45 -3.45
C GLY A 241 23.94 23.62 -4.43
N LEU A 242 22.71 24.03 -4.80
CA LEU A 242 22.42 25.17 -5.67
C LEU A 242 21.90 26.36 -4.86
N ASN A 243 22.39 27.57 -5.14
CA ASN A 243 22.18 28.75 -4.31
C ASN A 243 21.59 29.94 -5.09
N MET A 244 20.70 30.71 -4.47
CA MET A 244 20.15 31.95 -5.03
C MET A 244 20.11 33.00 -3.93
N GLY A 245 20.42 34.27 -4.23
CA GLY A 245 20.51 35.29 -3.18
C GLY A 245 20.26 36.73 -3.61
N TYR A 246 20.02 37.58 -2.62
CA TYR A 246 19.83 39.02 -2.80
C TYR A 246 20.74 39.80 -1.85
N ALA A 247 21.41 40.83 -2.37
CA ALA A 247 22.33 41.69 -1.64
C ALA A 247 22.02 43.19 -1.87
N ARG A 248 22.56 44.03 -0.99
CA ARG A 248 22.57 45.49 -1.17
C ARG A 248 24.00 45.99 -1.08
N ARG A 249 24.38 46.86 -2.00
CA ARG A 249 25.70 47.50 -2.03
C ARG A 249 25.56 49.00 -1.84
N THR A 250 26.35 49.60 -0.96
CA THR A 250 26.38 51.06 -0.85
C THR A 250 27.32 51.64 -1.90
N TYR A 251 26.81 52.51 -2.78
CA TYR A 251 27.60 53.17 -3.82
C TYR A 251 28.29 54.41 -3.27
N THR A 252 29.61 54.32 -3.08
CA THR A 252 30.47 55.30 -2.38
C THR A 252 30.45 56.72 -2.96
N ARG A 253 30.07 56.91 -4.22
CA ARG A 253 30.02 58.25 -4.85
C ARG A 253 28.89 59.13 -4.30
N ASN A 254 27.77 58.55 -3.88
CA ASN A 254 26.57 59.26 -3.40
C ASN A 254 26.00 58.70 -2.08
N GLY A 255 26.60 57.65 -1.51
CA GLY A 255 26.09 56.97 -0.31
C GLY A 255 24.74 56.28 -0.52
N SER A 256 24.30 56.11 -1.77
CA SER A 256 23.02 55.50 -2.12
C SER A 256 23.17 53.99 -2.28
N ASP A 257 22.18 53.22 -1.85
CA ASP A 257 22.18 51.76 -1.98
C ASP A 257 21.81 51.34 -3.41
N VAL A 258 22.59 50.41 -3.96
CA VAL A 258 22.42 49.76 -5.24
C VAL A 258 21.93 48.32 -4.97
N PRO A 259 20.66 48.01 -5.31
CA PRO A 259 20.17 46.64 -5.29
C PRO A 259 21.05 45.73 -6.14
N THR A 260 21.47 44.60 -5.58
CA THR A 260 22.24 43.59 -6.29
C THR A 260 21.52 42.25 -6.23
N ARG A 261 21.19 41.69 -7.39
CA ARG A 261 20.64 40.33 -7.49
C ARG A 261 21.79 39.37 -7.78
N LEU A 262 21.80 38.23 -7.10
CA LEU A 262 22.82 37.20 -7.25
C LEU A 262 22.19 35.85 -7.55
N ILE A 263 22.63 35.22 -8.64
CA ILE A 263 22.31 33.82 -8.94
C ILE A 263 23.63 33.05 -8.94
N THR A 264 23.70 32.00 -8.12
CA THR A 264 24.94 31.26 -7.88
C THR A 264 24.74 29.76 -8.03
N GLY A 265 25.24 29.19 -9.12
CA GLY A 265 25.31 27.75 -9.29
C GLY A 265 26.61 27.21 -8.70
N GLU A 266 26.54 26.35 -7.69
CA GLU A 266 27.72 25.71 -7.11
C GLU A 266 27.59 24.19 -7.12
N ALA A 267 28.72 23.51 -7.26
CA ALA A 267 28.82 22.08 -7.08
C ALA A 267 29.95 21.81 -6.08
N VAL A 268 29.58 21.42 -4.86
CA VAL A 268 30.52 21.27 -3.74
C VAL A 268 30.51 19.84 -3.23
N PRO A 269 31.15 18.89 -3.93
CA PRO A 269 31.32 17.55 -3.39
C PRO A 269 32.10 17.68 -2.07
N SER A 270 31.42 17.30 -0.99
CA SER A 270 32.00 17.31 0.35
C SER A 270 32.09 15.89 0.86
N LEU A 271 33.09 15.58 1.67
CA LEU A 271 33.15 14.35 2.44
C LEU A 271 32.95 14.72 3.91
N GLY A 272 32.04 14.03 4.57
CA GLY A 272 31.78 14.26 5.99
C GLY A 272 31.48 12.98 6.73
N TYR A 273 31.55 13.01 8.06
CA TYR A 273 31.31 11.87 8.94
C TYR A 273 30.06 12.13 9.79
N ALA A 274 29.14 11.17 9.93
CA ALA A 274 27.93 11.35 10.72
C ALA A 274 28.02 10.71 12.12
N PHE A 275 27.67 11.48 13.15
CA PHE A 275 27.53 11.06 14.53
C PHE A 275 26.06 11.16 14.95
N ASN A 276 25.50 10.09 15.50
CA ASN A 276 24.10 10.03 15.95
C ASN A 276 24.02 10.04 17.49
N PHE A 277 23.26 10.98 18.03
CA PHE A 277 23.01 11.17 19.46
C PHE A 277 21.50 11.23 19.72
N GLY A 278 20.81 10.13 19.45
CA GLY A 278 19.34 10.07 19.54
C GLY A 278 18.66 10.97 18.50
N THR A 279 17.89 11.96 18.96
CA THR A 279 17.24 12.95 18.08
C THR A 279 18.20 13.99 17.51
N LEU A 280 19.45 14.06 17.99
CA LEU A 280 20.46 14.98 17.47
C LEU A 280 21.44 14.21 16.58
N ARG A 281 21.73 14.73 15.38
CA ARG A 281 22.74 14.19 14.47
C ARG A 281 23.71 15.29 14.08
N LEU A 282 25.01 15.01 14.26
CA LEU A 282 26.10 15.93 13.96
C LEU A 282 26.91 15.39 12.79
N GLU A 283 27.12 16.21 11.77
CA GLU A 283 27.76 15.81 10.53
C GLU A 283 28.84 16.82 10.11
N PRO A 284 30.06 16.77 10.68
CA PRO A 284 31.18 17.54 10.15
C PRO A 284 31.47 17.14 8.71
N PHE A 285 31.76 18.13 7.86
CA PHE A 285 32.13 17.93 6.48
C PHE A 285 33.22 18.88 6.02
N ALA A 286 33.97 18.46 5.01
CA ALA A 286 34.89 19.28 4.25
C ALA A 286 34.78 18.94 2.76
N GLY A 287 34.81 19.95 1.89
CA GLY A 287 34.62 19.79 0.46
C GLY A 287 35.38 20.81 -0.35
N PHE A 288 35.57 20.49 -1.63
CA PHE A 288 36.15 21.37 -2.62
C PHE A 288 35.26 21.35 -3.85
N GLY A 289 34.94 22.52 -4.37
CA GLY A 289 33.93 22.69 -5.41
C GLY A 289 34.27 23.80 -6.39
N PHE A 290 33.37 23.93 -7.34
CA PHE A 290 33.39 24.95 -8.37
C PHE A 290 32.05 25.69 -8.35
N GLY A 291 32.11 27.00 -8.58
CA GLY A 291 30.95 27.87 -8.60
C GLY A 291 30.96 28.81 -9.79
N TYR A 292 29.76 29.17 -10.22
CA TYR A 292 29.48 30.26 -11.12
C TYR A 292 28.52 31.21 -10.42
N SER A 293 28.85 32.50 -10.41
CA SER A 293 28.00 33.56 -9.88
C SER A 293 27.73 34.61 -10.94
N ASN A 294 26.46 35.00 -11.06
CA ASN A 294 25.98 36.10 -11.87
C ASN A 294 25.44 37.19 -10.93
N PHE A 295 26.10 38.35 -10.94
CA PHE A 295 25.72 39.53 -10.18
C PHE A 295 25.08 40.55 -11.11
N LEU A 296 23.86 40.98 -10.82
CA LEU A 296 23.19 42.06 -11.52
C LEU A 296 23.05 43.26 -10.60
N PHE A 297 23.78 44.33 -10.93
CA PHE A 297 23.73 45.63 -10.26
C PHE A 297 22.70 46.53 -10.94
N ASP A 298 21.73 47.03 -10.17
CA ASP A 298 20.71 47.95 -10.67
C ASP A 298 21.00 49.39 -10.23
N TYR A 299 21.47 50.20 -11.17
CA TYR A 299 21.78 51.62 -10.98
C TYR A 299 20.62 52.55 -11.37
N SER A 300 19.46 52.00 -11.77
CA SER A 300 18.34 52.78 -12.34
C SER A 300 17.84 53.86 -11.39
N ALA A 301 17.88 53.61 -10.08
CA ALA A 301 17.44 54.50 -9.01
C ALA A 301 18.45 55.59 -8.63
N LEU A 302 19.68 55.56 -9.17
CA LEU A 302 20.70 56.56 -8.85
C LEU A 302 20.42 57.87 -9.59
N GLY A 303 20.39 58.99 -8.86
CA GLY A 303 20.24 60.32 -9.44
C GLY A 303 21.37 60.72 -10.40
N ARG A 304 22.53 60.05 -10.33
CA ARG A 304 23.60 60.09 -11.33
C ARG A 304 24.11 58.68 -11.56
N LYS A 305 23.79 58.14 -12.73
CA LYS A 305 24.19 56.80 -13.16
C LYS A 305 25.70 56.72 -13.47
N PRO A 306 26.35 55.57 -13.25
CA PRO A 306 27.72 55.37 -13.71
C PRO A 306 27.77 55.48 -15.24
N VAL A 307 28.90 55.96 -15.76
CA VAL A 307 29.12 56.13 -17.21
C VAL A 307 30.13 55.09 -17.65
N ASP A 308 29.80 54.29 -18.65
CA ASP A 308 30.76 53.42 -19.32
C ASP A 308 31.80 54.27 -20.04
N THR A 309 33.07 54.16 -19.64
CA THR A 309 34.17 54.96 -20.18
C THR A 309 34.52 54.57 -21.62
N ASN A 310 34.12 53.39 -22.09
CA ASN A 310 34.32 52.95 -23.47
C ASN A 310 33.19 53.43 -24.38
N ALA A 311 31.94 53.35 -23.91
CA ALA A 311 30.76 53.77 -24.68
C ALA A 311 30.38 55.25 -24.49
N ALA A 312 30.98 55.92 -23.50
CA ALA A 312 30.64 57.28 -23.06
C ALA A 312 29.15 57.49 -22.73
N GLN A 313 28.45 56.42 -22.31
CA GLN A 313 27.01 56.43 -22.03
C GLN A 313 26.71 56.02 -20.58
N SER A 314 25.62 56.56 -20.03
CA SER A 314 25.15 56.17 -18.71
C SER A 314 24.57 54.75 -18.70
N VAL A 315 24.95 53.96 -17.71
CA VAL A 315 24.54 52.56 -17.57
C VAL A 315 23.50 52.44 -16.45
N SER A 316 22.36 51.81 -16.75
CA SER A 316 21.29 51.58 -15.76
C SER A 316 21.42 50.23 -15.06
N GLU A 317 22.06 49.25 -15.68
CA GLU A 317 22.27 47.92 -15.15
C GLU A 317 23.64 47.40 -15.56
N GLN A 318 24.31 46.65 -14.68
CA GLN A 318 25.56 45.97 -15.01
C GLN A 318 25.50 44.53 -14.53
N THR A 319 25.77 43.62 -15.45
CA THR A 319 25.94 42.20 -15.14
C THR A 319 27.41 41.90 -14.99
N LEU A 320 27.75 41.11 -13.97
CA LEU A 320 29.08 40.60 -13.75
C LEU A 320 29.05 39.11 -13.48
N GLU A 321 29.86 38.38 -14.23
CA GLU A 321 29.88 36.93 -14.22
C GLU A 321 31.23 36.44 -13.74
N GLN A 322 31.24 35.49 -12.83
CA GLN A 322 32.47 34.96 -12.29
C GLN A 322 32.42 33.47 -12.06
N PHE A 323 33.47 32.80 -12.52
CA PHE A 323 33.80 31.44 -12.14
C PHE A 323 34.82 31.45 -11.00
N TYR A 324 34.65 30.55 -10.05
CA TYR A 324 35.57 30.40 -8.92
C TYR A 324 35.64 28.96 -8.44
N PHE A 325 36.75 28.64 -7.78
CA PHE A 325 36.84 27.44 -6.98
C PHE A 325 36.52 27.79 -5.53
N LEU A 326 35.96 26.86 -4.78
CA LEU A 326 35.71 27.07 -3.36
C LEU A 326 36.08 25.84 -2.55
N SER A 327 36.59 26.05 -1.34
CA SER A 327 36.73 25.01 -0.34
C SER A 327 35.82 25.34 0.83
N GLN A 328 35.03 24.37 1.29
CA GLN A 328 34.08 24.56 2.38
C GLN A 328 34.34 23.54 3.48
N ALA A 329 34.30 23.97 4.73
CA ALA A 329 34.29 23.08 5.88
C ALA A 329 33.22 23.53 6.86
N GLY A 330 32.48 22.60 7.44
CA GLY A 330 31.37 22.93 8.33
C GLY A 330 30.83 21.73 9.07
N ALA A 331 29.67 21.90 9.68
CA ALA A 331 28.92 20.80 10.27
C ALA A 331 27.43 20.96 9.98
N ASN A 332 26.72 19.87 9.66
CA ASN A 332 25.26 19.86 9.73
C ASN A 332 24.87 19.42 11.14
N ILE A 333 24.19 20.30 11.87
CA ILE A 333 23.58 20.00 13.16
C ILE A 333 22.10 19.77 12.89
N LYS A 334 21.72 18.50 12.81
CA LYS A 334 20.35 18.07 12.51
C LYS A 334 19.67 17.73 13.83
N TRP A 335 18.65 18.49 14.18
CA TRP A 335 17.78 18.12 15.28
C TRP A 335 16.47 17.55 14.74
N MET A 336 16.34 16.24 14.86
CA MET A 336 15.19 15.46 14.47
C MET A 336 14.05 15.76 15.44
N LEU A 337 13.14 16.63 15.01
CA LEU A 337 11.84 16.79 15.66
C LEU A 337 10.93 15.59 15.36
N HIS A 338 11.27 14.84 14.30
CA HIS A 338 10.55 13.71 13.76
C HIS A 338 11.51 12.81 12.94
N PRO A 339 11.22 11.51 12.71
CA PRO A 339 12.06 10.67 11.83
C PRO A 339 12.26 11.20 10.39
N ARG A 340 11.38 12.11 9.95
CA ARG A 340 11.37 12.75 8.60
C ARG A 340 11.70 14.24 8.61
N TRP A 341 11.61 14.89 9.77
CA TRP A 341 11.79 16.34 9.89
C TRP A 341 12.95 16.60 10.82
N ALA A 342 14.01 17.16 10.25
CA ALA A 342 15.09 17.73 11.03
C ALA A 342 15.10 19.23 10.81
N VAL A 343 15.15 19.98 11.91
CA VAL A 343 15.65 21.33 11.85
C VAL A 343 17.14 21.21 11.67
N VAL A 344 17.64 21.69 10.53
CA VAL A 344 19.07 21.61 10.20
C VAL A 344 19.69 22.98 10.37
N PHE A 345 20.68 23.07 11.25
CA PHE A 345 21.53 24.23 11.40
C PHE A 345 22.91 23.93 10.80
N ILE A 346 23.36 24.76 9.84
CA ILE A 346 24.62 24.53 9.12
C ILE A 346 25.58 25.69 9.36
N PRO A 347 26.44 25.64 10.40
CA PRO A 347 27.63 26.46 10.46
C PRO A 347 28.67 25.95 9.45
N SER A 348 29.16 26.83 8.58
CA SER A 348 30.28 26.49 7.69
C SER A 348 31.19 27.68 7.44
N ALA A 349 32.48 27.41 7.22
CA ALA A 349 33.45 28.34 6.68
C ALA A 349 33.70 27.99 5.20
N THR A 350 33.63 28.98 4.33
CA THR A 350 33.91 28.83 2.90
C THR A 350 35.07 29.74 2.52
N VAL A 351 36.03 29.19 1.79
CA VAL A 351 37.11 29.95 1.16
C VAL A 351 36.92 29.90 -0.34
N PHE A 352 36.77 31.06 -0.97
CA PHE A 352 36.68 31.22 -2.41
C PHE A 352 38.06 31.55 -2.98
N HIS A 353 38.42 30.90 -4.07
CA HIS A 353 39.72 30.99 -4.75
C HIS A 353 39.52 31.59 -6.13
N PHE A 354 40.23 32.68 -6.41
CA PHE A 354 40.17 33.41 -7.67
C PHE A 354 41.55 33.58 -8.29
N ALA A 355 41.60 33.96 -9.57
CA ALA A 355 42.83 34.39 -10.20
C ALA A 355 43.34 35.68 -9.51
N GLY A 356 44.36 35.56 -8.65
CA GLY A 356 44.98 36.68 -7.95
C GLY A 356 44.65 36.83 -6.46
N GLY A 357 43.88 35.93 -5.84
CA GLY A 357 43.62 35.99 -4.39
C GLY A 357 42.63 34.93 -3.87
N ALA A 358 42.41 34.95 -2.55
CA ALA A 358 41.42 34.11 -1.86
C ALA A 358 40.64 34.92 -0.81
N GLN A 359 39.39 34.53 -0.56
CA GLN A 359 38.47 35.17 0.39
C GLN A 359 37.85 34.11 1.30
N ALA A 360 37.87 34.31 2.63
CA ALA A 360 37.37 33.36 3.62
C ALA A 360 36.21 33.94 4.43
N GLU A 361 35.11 33.20 4.58
CA GLU A 361 33.86 33.69 5.17
C GLU A 361 33.13 32.63 5.99
N VAL A 362 32.34 33.06 7.00
CA VAL A 362 31.55 32.19 7.88
C VAL A 362 30.06 32.33 7.55
N ASN A 363 29.36 31.20 7.45
CA ASN A 363 27.96 31.10 7.00
C ASN A 363 27.11 30.34 8.03
N ALA A 364 25.81 30.68 8.13
CA ALA A 364 24.83 29.97 8.96
C ALA A 364 23.47 29.85 8.26
N ARG A 365 22.87 28.64 8.22
CA ARG A 365 21.63 28.33 7.45
C ARG A 365 20.62 27.49 8.26
N LEU A 366 19.31 27.60 7.94
CA LEU A 366 18.17 26.89 8.56
C LEU A 366 17.18 26.34 7.50
N GLY A 367 16.60 25.13 7.65
CA GLY A 367 15.78 24.46 6.59
C GLY A 367 14.75 23.35 6.94
N ALA A 368 13.90 22.91 5.97
CA ALA A 368 12.84 21.84 6.04
C ALA A 368 12.46 21.16 4.65
N GLY A 369 11.73 20.01 4.53
CA GLY A 369 11.38 19.30 3.24
C GLY A 369 10.14 18.33 3.23
N ILE A 370 9.59 17.88 2.05
CA ILE A 370 8.28 17.13 1.82
C ILE A 370 8.22 16.25 0.50
N GLU A 371 7.50 15.09 0.41
CA GLU A 371 7.19 14.26 -0.83
C GLU A 371 5.83 13.40 -0.83
N SER A 372 5.31 12.85 -2.00
CA SER A 372 3.93 12.23 -2.27
C SER A 372 3.78 11.20 -3.47
N GLY A 373 2.73 10.34 -3.58
CA GLY A 373 2.52 9.24 -4.61
C GLY A 373 1.21 9.20 -5.49
N LEU A 374 1.08 8.29 -6.49
CA LEU A 374 0.05 8.25 -7.59
C LEU A 374 -0.83 6.98 -7.60
N VAL A 375 -2.10 7.08 -8.03
CA VAL A 375 -2.97 5.92 -8.31
C VAL A 375 -3.63 6.08 -9.67
N GLU A 376 -3.60 5.02 -10.49
CA GLU A 376 -4.19 5.03 -11.83
C GLU A 376 -4.94 3.73 -12.16
N LYS A 377 -5.97 3.83 -12.99
CA LYS A 377 -6.68 2.67 -13.55
C LYS A 377 -5.88 2.10 -14.72
N THR A 378 -5.60 0.81 -14.68
CA THR A 378 -4.72 0.12 -15.64
C THR A 378 -5.51 -0.58 -16.73
N ALA A 379 -6.61 -1.24 -16.34
CA ALA A 379 -7.44 -1.99 -17.26
C ALA A 379 -8.90 -2.06 -16.77
N THR A 380 -9.79 -2.44 -17.68
CA THR A 380 -11.17 -2.80 -17.32
C THR A 380 -11.36 -4.25 -17.69
N ALA A 381 -11.85 -5.08 -16.76
CA ALA A 381 -12.38 -6.37 -17.15
C ALA A 381 -13.54 -6.14 -18.13
N ALA A 382 -13.66 -7.02 -19.14
CA ALA A 382 -14.88 -7.07 -19.93
C ALA A 382 -16.08 -7.32 -19.00
N SER A 383 -17.28 -6.92 -19.42
CA SER A 383 -18.49 -7.33 -18.71
C SER A 383 -18.48 -8.85 -18.58
N ILE A 384 -18.57 -9.33 -17.35
CA ILE A 384 -18.53 -10.75 -17.02
C ILE A 384 -19.76 -11.10 -16.20
N ASP A 385 -20.36 -12.25 -16.51
CA ASP A 385 -21.58 -12.70 -15.87
C ASP A 385 -21.24 -13.30 -14.49
N LEU A 386 -21.87 -12.75 -13.45
CA LEU A 386 -21.76 -13.25 -12.09
C LEU A 386 -22.86 -14.28 -11.85
N SER A 387 -22.49 -15.55 -11.92
CA SER A 387 -23.41 -16.68 -11.73
C SER A 387 -23.82 -16.86 -10.26
N SER A 388 -25.12 -17.06 -10.04
CA SER A 388 -25.69 -17.31 -8.70
C SER A 388 -25.29 -18.65 -8.05
N ILE A 389 -24.81 -19.62 -8.84
CA ILE A 389 -24.34 -20.92 -8.33
C ILE A 389 -22.83 -20.94 -8.06
N ASP A 390 -22.09 -20.00 -8.64
CA ASP A 390 -20.64 -19.86 -8.47
C ASP A 390 -20.31 -18.99 -7.24
N ASN A 391 -20.56 -19.54 -6.06
CA ASN A 391 -20.58 -18.80 -4.78
C ASN A 391 -19.34 -19.02 -3.90
N THR A 392 -18.21 -19.38 -4.49
CA THR A 392 -16.95 -19.64 -3.77
C THR A 392 -15.91 -18.57 -4.03
N ILE A 393 -14.91 -18.44 -3.16
CA ILE A 393 -13.79 -17.51 -3.37
C ILE A 393 -13.04 -17.82 -4.68
N GLY A 394 -12.88 -19.11 -5.02
CA GLY A 394 -12.19 -19.53 -6.24
C GLY A 394 -12.97 -19.26 -7.53
N SER A 395 -14.27 -18.98 -7.44
CA SER A 395 -15.13 -18.63 -8.58
C SER A 395 -15.42 -17.12 -8.66
N ALA A 396 -14.65 -16.30 -7.93
CA ALA A 396 -14.79 -14.85 -7.98
C ALA A 396 -14.21 -14.28 -9.28
N GLU A 397 -15.00 -13.46 -9.96
CA GLU A 397 -14.64 -12.87 -11.24
C GLU A 397 -14.11 -11.45 -11.09
N ILE A 398 -13.16 -11.06 -11.94
CA ILE A 398 -12.53 -9.73 -11.90
C ILE A 398 -13.52 -8.68 -12.41
N LEU A 399 -13.79 -7.65 -11.59
CA LEU A 399 -14.64 -6.52 -11.96
C LEU A 399 -13.82 -5.29 -12.37
N LEU A 400 -12.76 -5.01 -11.63
CA LEU A 400 -11.96 -3.80 -11.79
C LEU A 400 -10.49 -4.09 -11.49
N GLU A 401 -9.60 -3.52 -12.30
CA GLU A 401 -8.15 -3.58 -12.10
C GLU A 401 -7.58 -2.17 -12.01
N PHE A 402 -6.70 -1.94 -11.03
CA PHE A 402 -6.03 -0.66 -10.84
C PHE A 402 -4.59 -0.86 -10.39
N THR A 403 -3.73 0.10 -10.70
CA THR A 403 -2.32 0.09 -10.32
C THR A 403 -2.05 1.26 -9.40
N VAL A 404 -1.45 0.94 -8.25
CA VAL A 404 -0.96 1.92 -7.30
C VAL A 404 0.52 2.14 -7.61
N LYS A 405 0.94 3.39 -7.84
CA LYS A 405 2.30 3.76 -8.22
C LYS A 405 2.90 4.71 -7.20
N GLU A 406 4.17 4.53 -6.92
CA GLU A 406 4.96 5.60 -6.31
C GLU A 406 5.45 6.49 -7.47
N ASN A 407 5.19 7.80 -7.38
CA ASN A 407 5.43 8.74 -8.49
C ASN A 407 6.14 10.02 -8.02
N GLY A 408 6.61 10.01 -6.78
CA GLY A 408 7.55 10.95 -6.19
C GLY A 408 8.99 10.60 -6.54
N SER A 409 9.92 11.40 -6.01
CA SER A 409 11.34 11.04 -6.02
C SER A 409 11.57 9.89 -5.04
N LYS A 410 12.67 9.14 -5.14
CA LYS A 410 13.02 8.07 -4.18
C LYS A 410 13.26 8.65 -2.77
N ASP A 411 12.19 8.89 -2.03
CA ASP A 411 12.06 9.68 -0.80
C ASP A 411 12.21 8.86 0.50
N GLY A 412 12.37 7.55 0.34
CA GLY A 412 12.55 6.56 1.39
C GLY A 412 11.25 5.96 1.93
N TYR A 413 10.07 6.37 1.42
CA TYR A 413 8.78 5.96 1.95
C TYR A 413 7.89 5.29 0.92
N PRO A 414 7.43 4.06 1.20
CA PRO A 414 6.44 3.46 0.34
C PRO A 414 5.12 4.23 0.42
N LEU A 415 4.38 4.25 -0.68
CA LEU A 415 2.96 4.60 -0.64
C LEU A 415 2.22 3.47 0.10
N GLN A 416 1.61 3.80 1.23
CA GLN A 416 0.87 2.86 2.06
C GLN A 416 -0.62 3.21 2.13
N ILE A 417 -1.46 2.29 1.70
CA ILE A 417 -2.92 2.41 1.79
C ILE A 417 -3.41 1.43 2.86
N LYS A 418 -4.21 1.92 3.82
CA LYS A 418 -4.82 1.11 4.90
C LYS A 418 -6.28 0.77 4.65
N GLU A 419 -6.95 1.54 3.80
CA GLU A 419 -8.36 1.33 3.48
C GLU A 419 -8.64 1.75 2.05
N LEU A 420 -9.43 0.91 1.37
CA LEU A 420 -9.93 1.18 0.03
C LEU A 420 -11.45 1.17 0.04
N ARG A 421 -12.05 2.13 -0.65
CA ARG A 421 -13.49 2.22 -0.84
C ARG A 421 -13.85 2.18 -2.31
N PHE A 422 -14.86 1.38 -2.63
CA PHE A 422 -15.46 1.32 -3.96
C PHE A 422 -16.96 1.44 -3.81
N THR A 423 -17.60 2.28 -4.62
CA THR A 423 -19.05 2.42 -4.63
C THR A 423 -19.62 1.65 -5.80
N ASN A 424 -20.56 0.73 -5.51
CA ASN A 424 -21.39 0.08 -6.51
C ASN A 424 -22.45 1.07 -7.02
N ILE A 425 -22.27 1.54 -8.24
CA ILE A 425 -23.22 2.39 -8.97
C ILE A 425 -24.11 1.58 -9.91
N GLY A 426 -24.03 0.25 -9.86
CA GLY A 426 -24.91 -0.67 -10.58
C GLY A 426 -26.29 -0.76 -9.95
N THR A 427 -27.15 -1.60 -10.55
CA THR A 427 -28.54 -1.79 -10.09
C THR A 427 -28.70 -2.88 -9.04
N GLY A 428 -27.71 -3.75 -8.88
CA GLY A 428 -27.69 -4.78 -7.85
C GLY A 428 -27.30 -4.24 -6.47
N ASP A 429 -27.73 -4.92 -5.42
CA ASP A 429 -27.39 -4.60 -4.03
C ASP A 429 -26.00 -5.16 -3.68
N ALA A 430 -25.08 -4.30 -3.26
CA ALA A 430 -23.72 -4.70 -2.88
C ALA A 430 -23.69 -5.67 -1.68
N ALA A 431 -24.76 -5.79 -0.89
CA ALA A 431 -24.85 -6.77 0.20
C ALA A 431 -24.91 -8.22 -0.32
N ASP A 432 -25.34 -8.43 -1.56
CA ASP A 432 -25.57 -9.75 -2.15
C ASP A 432 -24.32 -10.35 -2.80
N PHE A 433 -23.26 -9.55 -2.89
CA PHE A 433 -21.99 -9.93 -3.45
C PHE A 433 -20.92 -10.02 -2.35
N ARG A 434 -20.01 -10.96 -2.51
CA ARG A 434 -18.76 -10.98 -1.75
C ARG A 434 -17.68 -10.41 -2.62
N PHE A 435 -17.14 -9.26 -2.22
CA PHE A 435 -16.04 -8.60 -2.89
C PHE A 435 -14.71 -9.07 -2.30
N ILE A 436 -13.72 -9.24 -3.15
CA ILE A 436 -12.38 -9.74 -2.80
C ILE A 436 -11.36 -8.82 -3.44
N LEU A 437 -10.38 -8.39 -2.65
CA LEU A 437 -9.24 -7.62 -3.12
C LEU A 437 -8.03 -8.55 -3.25
N GLU A 438 -7.55 -8.71 -4.46
CA GLU A 438 -6.38 -9.53 -4.78
C GLU A 438 -5.24 -8.66 -5.33
N GLY A 439 -4.03 -8.94 -4.88
CA GLY A 439 -2.82 -8.24 -5.26
C GLY A 439 -1.74 -8.35 -4.17
N PRO A 440 -0.54 -7.77 -4.40
CA PRO A 440 0.56 -7.85 -3.46
C PRO A 440 0.20 -7.29 -2.07
N GLY A 441 0.27 -8.11 -1.02
CA GLY A 441 -0.04 -7.71 0.36
C GLY A 441 -1.52 -7.81 0.75
N SER A 442 -2.46 -7.89 -0.20
CA SER A 442 -3.89 -7.95 0.12
C SER A 442 -4.39 -9.35 0.48
N ASN A 443 -3.65 -10.43 0.19
CA ASN A 443 -3.95 -11.81 0.59
C ASN A 443 -5.43 -12.25 0.41
N ASN A 444 -6.07 -11.89 -0.71
CA ASN A 444 -7.49 -12.16 -0.97
C ASN A 444 -8.45 -11.60 0.11
N THR A 445 -8.17 -10.38 0.56
CA THR A 445 -8.97 -9.73 1.61
C THR A 445 -10.42 -9.58 1.18
N VAL A 446 -11.31 -10.07 2.05
CA VAL A 446 -12.75 -10.00 1.82
C VAL A 446 -13.26 -8.63 2.26
N GLY A 447 -13.89 -7.91 1.34
CA GLY A 447 -14.52 -6.63 1.61
C GLY A 447 -15.86 -6.77 2.32
N PHE A 448 -16.25 -5.73 3.06
CA PHE A 448 -17.58 -5.60 3.65
C PHE A 448 -18.34 -4.42 3.04
N SER A 449 -19.65 -4.56 2.89
CA SER A 449 -20.51 -3.55 2.26
C SER A 449 -21.30 -2.79 3.33
N VAL A 450 -21.37 -1.46 3.22
CA VAL A 450 -22.31 -0.61 3.96
C VAL A 450 -23.12 0.18 2.93
N GLY A 451 -24.39 -0.21 2.76
CA GLY A 451 -25.17 0.20 1.58
C GLY A 451 -24.46 -0.24 0.30
N GLN A 452 -24.32 0.69 -0.66
CA GLN A 452 -23.63 0.42 -1.93
C GLN A 452 -22.11 0.60 -1.87
N THR A 453 -21.53 1.01 -0.74
CA THR A 453 -20.09 1.19 -0.61
C THR A 453 -19.44 -0.05 -0.03
N VAL A 454 -18.44 -0.57 -0.74
CA VAL A 454 -17.60 -1.70 -0.37
C VAL A 454 -16.31 -1.16 0.23
N TYR A 455 -15.99 -1.64 1.43
CA TYR A 455 -14.79 -1.31 2.18
C TYR A 455 -13.88 -2.52 2.21
N PHE A 456 -12.61 -2.29 1.90
CA PHE A 456 -11.52 -3.19 2.23
C PHE A 456 -10.73 -2.54 3.36
N LYS A 457 -10.51 -3.29 4.44
CA LYS A 457 -9.71 -2.93 5.62
C LYS A 457 -9.02 -4.19 6.12
N ASP A 458 -8.11 -4.04 7.07
CA ASP A 458 -7.43 -5.15 7.75
C ASP A 458 -6.65 -6.08 6.79
N PHE A 459 -6.40 -5.63 5.56
CA PHE A 459 -5.35 -6.20 4.72
C PHE A 459 -4.00 -5.74 5.28
N GLY A 460 -2.98 -6.60 5.23
CA GLY A 460 -1.61 -6.14 5.43
C GLY A 460 -1.38 -5.00 4.44
N ASP A 461 -1.02 -3.81 4.94
CA ASP A 461 -1.07 -2.55 4.19
C ASP A 461 -0.70 -2.73 2.70
N ILE A 462 -1.40 -2.05 1.79
CA ILE A 462 -0.94 -2.00 0.40
C ILE A 462 0.30 -1.12 0.38
N ILE A 463 1.47 -1.74 0.28
CA ILE A 463 2.76 -1.08 0.28
C ILE A 463 3.32 -1.10 -1.14
N VAL A 464 3.44 0.07 -1.77
CA VAL A 464 4.23 0.26 -2.99
C VAL A 464 5.57 0.86 -2.59
N PRO A 465 6.68 0.11 -2.72
CA PRO A 465 8.03 0.58 -2.39
C PRO A 465 8.37 1.94 -2.98
N ASP A 466 9.16 2.68 -2.21
CA ASP A 466 9.69 3.97 -2.60
C ASP A 466 10.45 3.91 -3.94
N GLY A 467 10.09 4.80 -4.88
CA GLY A 467 10.69 4.87 -6.20
C GLY A 467 10.27 3.76 -7.16
N GLU A 468 9.26 2.96 -6.81
CA GLU A 468 8.69 1.93 -7.67
C GLU A 468 7.62 2.53 -8.60
N THR A 469 8.10 3.11 -9.69
CA THR A 469 7.26 3.80 -10.70
C THR A 469 6.50 2.86 -11.61
N THR A 470 6.85 1.57 -11.63
CA THR A 470 6.08 0.52 -12.33
C THR A 470 4.74 0.26 -11.66
N GLY A 471 4.68 0.48 -10.34
CA GLY A 471 3.50 0.26 -9.51
C GLY A 471 3.14 -1.20 -9.30
N ARG A 472 2.13 -1.41 -8.46
CA ARG A 472 1.57 -2.72 -8.14
C ARG A 472 0.11 -2.78 -8.54
N THR A 473 -0.27 -3.85 -9.22
CA THR A 473 -1.61 -4.05 -9.74
C THR A 473 -2.47 -4.83 -8.76
N TYR A 474 -3.70 -4.36 -8.59
CA TYR A 474 -4.71 -4.93 -7.72
C TYR A 474 -5.98 -5.17 -8.51
N GLN A 475 -6.67 -6.25 -8.15
CA GLN A 475 -7.93 -6.68 -8.75
C GLN A 475 -9.02 -6.69 -7.67
N VAL A 476 -10.13 -6.03 -7.97
CA VAL A 476 -11.37 -6.20 -7.21
C VAL A 476 -12.18 -7.26 -7.92
N LYS A 477 -12.36 -8.41 -7.26
CA LYS A 477 -13.15 -9.53 -7.72
C LYS A 477 -14.47 -9.62 -6.97
N ALA A 478 -15.47 -10.29 -7.53
CA ALA A 478 -16.73 -10.57 -6.83
C ALA A 478 -17.32 -11.93 -7.20
N HIS A 479 -18.07 -12.49 -6.27
CA HIS A 479 -19.03 -13.58 -6.52
C HIS A 479 -20.32 -13.35 -5.75
N VAL A 480 -21.38 -14.06 -6.13
CA VAL A 480 -22.69 -13.97 -5.48
C VAL A 480 -22.66 -14.75 -4.15
N ARG A 481 -23.13 -14.14 -3.05
CA ARG A 481 -23.17 -14.81 -1.74
C ARG A 481 -24.20 -15.95 -1.73
N SER A 482 -23.87 -17.00 -0.99
CA SER A 482 -24.78 -18.13 -0.76
C SER A 482 -25.94 -17.80 0.18
N ASN A 483 -25.76 -16.90 1.15
CA ASN A 483 -26.81 -16.41 2.05
C ASN A 483 -26.95 -14.90 1.88
N ILE A 484 -28.08 -14.50 1.31
CA ILE A 484 -28.31 -13.17 0.78
C ILE A 484 -29.15 -12.35 1.76
N GLN A 485 -28.86 -11.05 1.89
CA GLN A 485 -29.62 -10.13 2.75
C GLN A 485 -30.31 -8.99 1.96
N GLY A 486 -29.93 -8.76 0.71
CA GLY A 486 -30.48 -7.73 -0.18
C GLY A 486 -31.50 -8.25 -1.19
N SER A 487 -31.79 -7.42 -2.19
CA SER A 487 -32.88 -7.63 -3.16
C SER A 487 -32.41 -7.90 -4.58
N THR A 488 -31.16 -8.35 -4.79
CA THR A 488 -30.60 -8.45 -6.14
C THR A 488 -31.33 -9.51 -6.94
N ALA A 489 -31.92 -9.07 -8.05
CA ALA A 489 -32.65 -9.91 -8.99
C ALA A 489 -31.82 -10.20 -10.23
N ASP A 490 -32.28 -11.19 -11.00
CA ASP A 490 -31.68 -11.55 -12.27
C ASP A 490 -31.54 -10.36 -13.24
N ASN A 491 -30.41 -10.32 -13.95
CA ASN A 491 -29.95 -9.26 -14.85
C ASN A 491 -29.62 -7.90 -14.20
N GLN A 492 -29.62 -7.79 -12.86
CA GLN A 492 -29.10 -6.60 -12.20
C GLN A 492 -27.57 -6.59 -12.21
N THR A 493 -26.98 -5.40 -12.21
CA THR A 493 -25.54 -5.24 -12.48
C THR A 493 -24.77 -4.77 -11.25
N VAL A 494 -23.52 -5.22 -11.16
CA VAL A 494 -22.49 -4.62 -10.31
C VAL A 494 -21.62 -3.72 -11.18
N LEU A 495 -21.47 -2.46 -10.77
CA LEU A 495 -20.64 -1.50 -11.48
C LEU A 495 -19.85 -0.68 -10.47
N LEU A 496 -18.54 -0.89 -10.39
CA LEU A 496 -17.71 -0.25 -9.36
C LEU A 496 -17.14 1.10 -9.82
N LYS A 497 -17.15 2.08 -8.91
CA LYS A 497 -16.51 3.39 -9.05
C LYS A 497 -15.69 3.73 -7.81
N THR A 498 -14.57 4.43 -7.99
CA THR A 498 -13.79 5.00 -6.89
C THR A 498 -13.19 6.36 -7.28
N THR A 499 -12.97 7.20 -6.27
CA THR A 499 -12.28 8.47 -6.34
C THR A 499 -11.10 8.41 -5.38
N PRO A 500 -9.88 8.07 -5.84
CA PRO A 500 -8.77 7.74 -4.94
C PRO A 500 -8.50 8.79 -3.85
N LEU A 501 -8.61 10.09 -4.16
CA LEU A 501 -8.39 11.17 -3.19
C LEU A 501 -9.33 11.15 -1.96
N THR A 502 -10.53 10.60 -2.09
CA THR A 502 -11.53 10.55 -0.99
C THR A 502 -11.80 9.13 -0.51
N ASP A 503 -11.56 8.15 -1.39
CA ASP A 503 -11.99 6.78 -1.19
C ASP A 503 -10.84 5.88 -0.73
N PHE A 504 -9.58 6.30 -0.90
CA PHE A 504 -8.41 5.57 -0.43
C PHE A 504 -7.86 6.30 0.81
N ASP A 505 -7.90 5.64 1.95
CA ASP A 505 -7.29 6.17 3.17
C ASP A 505 -5.88 5.61 3.29
N VAL A 506 -4.93 6.52 3.45
CA VAL A 506 -3.51 6.20 3.52
C VAL A 506 -3.05 6.13 4.97
N VAL A 507 -2.04 5.31 5.25
CA VAL A 507 -1.60 5.03 6.63
C VAL A 507 -1.13 6.32 7.32
N GLU A 508 -0.45 7.20 6.58
CA GLU A 508 0.06 8.47 7.08
C GLU A 508 -0.21 9.62 6.08
N THR A 509 -0.27 10.87 6.58
CA THR A 509 -0.28 12.11 5.77
C THR A 509 0.95 12.32 4.88
N SER A 510 1.90 11.39 4.94
CA SER A 510 3.11 11.35 4.12
C SER A 510 2.95 10.46 2.88
N SER A 511 1.93 9.60 2.84
CA SER A 511 1.50 8.82 1.67
C SER A 511 0.45 9.58 0.86
N ASN A 512 0.67 10.89 0.63
CA ASN A 512 -0.31 11.71 -0.06
C ASN A 512 -0.53 11.21 -1.48
N LEU A 513 -1.78 11.10 -1.87
CA LEU A 513 -2.15 10.84 -3.25
C LEU A 513 -2.03 12.13 -4.06
N LEU A 514 -1.46 12.06 -5.26
CA LEU A 514 -1.32 13.19 -6.16
C LEU A 514 -2.69 13.78 -6.45
N ALA A 515 -2.79 15.11 -6.44
CA ALA A 515 -4.02 15.83 -6.77
C ALA A 515 -4.53 15.52 -8.20
N SER A 516 -3.67 14.99 -9.07
CA SER A 516 -4.02 14.52 -10.42
C SER A 516 -4.68 13.14 -10.46
N ASN A 517 -4.85 12.46 -9.32
CA ASN A 517 -5.53 11.16 -9.26
C ASN A 517 -7.01 11.34 -9.59
N ASN A 518 -7.38 11.00 -10.82
CA ASN A 518 -8.76 11.09 -11.29
C ASN A 518 -9.60 9.92 -10.77
N SER A 519 -10.89 10.18 -10.55
CA SER A 519 -11.86 9.10 -10.31
C SER A 519 -11.90 8.16 -11.50
N PHE A 520 -12.06 6.87 -11.23
CA PHE A 520 -12.22 5.86 -12.26
C PHE A 520 -13.32 4.87 -11.91
N GLN A 521 -13.88 4.25 -12.94
CA GLN A 521 -14.99 3.32 -12.82
C GLN A 521 -14.81 2.16 -13.80
N GLN A 522 -15.50 1.05 -13.54
CA GLN A 522 -15.69 -0.03 -14.51
C GLN A 522 -16.42 0.52 -15.75
N ASN A 523 -16.11 0.01 -16.96
CA ASN A 523 -16.68 0.55 -18.21
C ASN A 523 -18.10 0.05 -18.47
N ALA A 524 -18.38 -1.21 -18.13
CA ALA A 524 -19.67 -1.87 -18.28
C ALA A 524 -19.99 -2.65 -17.01
N GLY A 525 -21.23 -2.63 -16.56
CA GLY A 525 -21.63 -3.32 -15.34
C GLY A 525 -21.68 -4.83 -15.58
N SER A 526 -21.12 -5.60 -14.67
CA SER A 526 -21.18 -7.07 -14.69
C SER A 526 -22.58 -7.51 -14.26
N PRO A 527 -23.38 -8.14 -15.13
CA PRO A 527 -24.70 -8.61 -14.77
C PRO A 527 -24.60 -9.82 -13.84
N MET A 528 -25.58 -9.95 -12.97
CA MET A 528 -25.80 -11.14 -12.16
C MET A 528 -26.80 -12.05 -12.88
N THR A 529 -26.41 -13.30 -13.12
CA THR A 529 -27.26 -14.31 -13.74
C THR A 529 -27.76 -15.28 -12.68
N VAL A 530 -29.08 -15.32 -12.48
CA VAL A 530 -29.72 -16.34 -11.64
C VAL A 530 -29.82 -17.62 -12.45
N ILE A 531 -29.33 -18.73 -11.92
CA ILE A 531 -29.42 -20.04 -12.56
C ILE A 531 -30.38 -20.89 -11.74
N ALA A 532 -31.48 -21.30 -12.36
CA ALA A 532 -32.47 -22.13 -11.72
C ALA A 532 -31.84 -23.46 -11.28
N THR A 533 -32.02 -23.77 -10.00
CA THR A 533 -31.66 -25.07 -9.41
C THR A 533 -32.89 -25.78 -8.85
N HIS A 534 -33.98 -25.04 -8.65
CA HIS A 534 -35.22 -25.49 -8.01
C HIS A 534 -36.44 -25.00 -8.80
N LEU A 535 -37.51 -25.79 -8.81
CA LEU A 535 -38.85 -25.28 -9.10
C LEU A 535 -39.59 -25.05 -7.78
N ARG A 536 -40.42 -24.01 -7.69
CA ARG A 536 -41.30 -23.76 -6.54
C ARG A 536 -42.68 -23.27 -6.94
N GLY A 537 -43.72 -23.67 -6.22
CA GLY A 537 -45.09 -23.23 -6.45
C GLY A 537 -45.44 -21.84 -5.92
N GLY A 538 -44.49 -21.12 -5.30
CA GLY A 538 -44.66 -19.74 -4.84
C GLY A 538 -45.85 -19.50 -3.89
N GLY A 539 -46.39 -20.55 -3.27
CA GLY A 539 -47.58 -20.47 -2.43
C GLY A 539 -48.92 -20.43 -3.19
N THR A 540 -48.95 -20.48 -4.52
CA THR A 540 -50.22 -20.42 -5.28
C THR A 540 -51.08 -21.68 -5.08
N PHE A 541 -50.42 -22.80 -4.79
CA PHE A 541 -51.04 -24.10 -4.51
C PHE A 541 -51.43 -24.28 -3.02
N GLN A 542 -51.58 -23.19 -2.27
CA GLN A 542 -51.97 -23.22 -0.85
C GLN A 542 -53.49 -23.04 -0.69
N PHE A 543 -54.23 -24.13 -0.84
CA PHE A 543 -55.64 -24.21 -0.50
C PHE A 543 -55.94 -25.57 0.12
N ALA A 544 -56.94 -25.65 1.00
CA ALA A 544 -57.25 -26.88 1.71
C ALA A 544 -57.99 -27.90 0.84
N SER A 545 -58.95 -27.41 0.04
CA SER A 545 -59.77 -28.26 -0.81
C SER A 545 -60.26 -27.55 -2.06
N VAL A 546 -60.54 -28.31 -3.11
CA VAL A 546 -61.17 -27.83 -4.34
C VAL A 546 -62.23 -28.84 -4.80
N PRO A 547 -63.43 -28.42 -5.25
CA PRO A 547 -64.40 -29.38 -5.77
C PRO A 547 -63.88 -30.04 -7.05
N ARG A 548 -64.19 -31.33 -7.23
CA ARG A 548 -63.89 -32.07 -8.46
C ARG A 548 -64.33 -31.31 -9.70
N ASN A 549 -63.49 -31.31 -10.75
CA ASN A 549 -63.72 -30.63 -12.03
C ASN A 549 -63.97 -29.10 -11.93
N SER A 550 -63.65 -28.49 -10.79
CA SER A 550 -63.68 -27.04 -10.61
C SER A 550 -62.27 -26.47 -10.72
N ASP A 551 -62.18 -25.23 -11.17
CA ASP A 551 -60.92 -24.51 -11.27
C ASP A 551 -60.26 -24.37 -9.90
N PHE A 552 -58.95 -24.55 -9.86
CA PHE A 552 -58.16 -24.25 -8.68
C PHE A 552 -58.30 -22.75 -8.35
N PRO A 553 -58.30 -22.37 -7.06
CA PRO A 553 -58.47 -20.97 -6.69
C PRO A 553 -57.35 -20.07 -7.22
N GLY A 554 -57.69 -19.22 -8.20
CA GLY A 554 -56.75 -18.26 -8.79
C GLY A 554 -55.68 -18.89 -9.67
N THR A 555 -54.74 -18.05 -10.14
CA THR A 555 -53.64 -18.49 -11.01
C THR A 555 -52.63 -19.32 -10.25
N GLN A 556 -52.35 -20.51 -10.76
CA GLN A 556 -51.34 -21.43 -10.25
C GLN A 556 -50.03 -21.20 -10.98
N SER A 557 -48.94 -20.97 -10.27
CA SER A 557 -47.66 -20.61 -10.87
C SER A 557 -46.51 -21.45 -10.32
N ILE A 558 -45.62 -21.88 -11.20
CA ILE A 558 -44.35 -22.51 -10.85
C ILE A 558 -43.23 -21.55 -11.27
N TYR A 559 -42.33 -21.25 -10.34
CA TYR A 559 -41.20 -20.38 -10.49
C TYR A 559 -39.92 -21.21 -10.59
N ALA A 560 -39.12 -20.95 -11.62
CA ALA A 560 -37.75 -21.44 -11.72
C ALA A 560 -36.84 -20.55 -10.89
N GLN A 561 -36.26 -21.11 -9.83
CA GLN A 561 -35.53 -20.35 -8.81
C GLN A 561 -34.19 -20.98 -8.47
N ASP A 562 -33.29 -20.15 -7.95
CA ASP A 562 -32.07 -20.64 -7.31
C ASP A 562 -32.31 -21.06 -5.84
N ASN A 563 -31.25 -21.48 -5.15
CA ASN A 563 -31.29 -21.85 -3.72
C ASN A 563 -31.77 -20.71 -2.81
N ASN A 564 -31.66 -19.47 -3.27
CA ASN A 564 -32.00 -18.26 -2.55
C ASN A 564 -33.36 -17.68 -2.96
N GLN A 565 -34.18 -18.47 -3.67
CA GLN A 565 -35.55 -18.12 -4.09
C GLN A 565 -35.61 -16.94 -5.07
N ARG A 566 -34.51 -16.60 -5.73
CA ARG A 566 -34.51 -15.62 -6.82
C ARG A 566 -35.00 -16.30 -8.08
N VAL A 567 -35.84 -15.60 -8.85
CA VAL A 567 -36.37 -16.11 -10.12
C VAL A 567 -35.32 -15.93 -11.22
N ASP A 568 -34.98 -17.03 -11.88
CA ASP A 568 -34.19 -17.08 -13.11
C ASP A 568 -35.09 -16.61 -14.27
N LYS A 569 -34.90 -15.38 -14.77
CA LYS A 569 -35.84 -14.79 -15.72
C LYS A 569 -35.58 -15.24 -17.15
N ASP A 570 -34.38 -15.68 -17.46
CA ASP A 570 -34.03 -16.24 -18.76
C ASP A 570 -34.34 -17.74 -18.88
N PHE A 571 -34.74 -18.40 -17.78
CA PHE A 571 -35.31 -19.74 -17.81
C PHE A 571 -36.56 -19.81 -18.70
N ASN A 572 -36.40 -20.45 -19.86
CA ASN A 572 -37.43 -20.59 -20.89
C ASN A 572 -37.80 -22.06 -21.18
N PHE A 573 -37.31 -22.99 -20.36
CA PHE A 573 -37.60 -24.41 -20.52
C PHE A 573 -39.07 -24.74 -20.20
N VAL A 574 -39.51 -25.88 -20.72
CA VAL A 574 -40.86 -26.41 -20.48
C VAL A 574 -40.94 -27.00 -19.08
N ILE A 575 -41.87 -26.47 -18.28
CA ILE A 575 -42.27 -27.01 -16.99
C ILE A 575 -43.49 -27.90 -17.21
N GLN A 576 -43.36 -29.15 -16.77
CA GLN A 576 -44.41 -30.15 -16.76
C GLN A 576 -44.95 -30.30 -15.35
N ILE A 577 -46.28 -30.29 -15.21
CA ILE A 577 -46.97 -30.60 -13.95
C ILE A 577 -47.75 -31.91 -14.06
N VAL A 578 -47.71 -32.71 -13.00
CA VAL A 578 -48.46 -33.97 -12.87
C VAL A 578 -49.04 -34.11 -11.46
N PRO A 579 -50.22 -34.72 -11.30
CA PRO A 579 -50.77 -34.97 -9.97
C PRO A 579 -50.06 -36.17 -9.32
N ARG A 580 -49.73 -36.04 -8.04
CA ARG A 580 -49.03 -37.05 -7.23
C ARG A 580 -49.59 -37.08 -5.80
N ALA A 581 -49.18 -38.09 -5.03
CA ALA A 581 -49.49 -38.20 -3.62
C ALA A 581 -48.25 -38.58 -2.79
N GLY A 582 -48.42 -38.56 -1.46
CA GLY A 582 -47.40 -38.92 -0.49
C GLY A 582 -46.47 -37.77 -0.09
N ALA A 583 -45.61 -38.02 0.90
CA ALA A 583 -44.74 -37.00 1.47
C ALA A 583 -43.79 -36.36 0.43
N LEU A 584 -43.32 -37.14 -0.55
CA LEU A 584 -42.31 -36.75 -1.55
C LEU A 584 -42.80 -36.79 -3.00
N CYS A 585 -44.12 -36.77 -3.24
CA CYS A 585 -44.72 -36.87 -4.59
C CYS A 585 -44.29 -38.12 -5.39
N VAL A 586 -43.93 -39.21 -4.71
CA VAL A 586 -43.45 -40.45 -5.36
C VAL A 586 -44.59 -41.32 -5.90
N SER A 587 -45.79 -41.20 -5.34
CA SER A 587 -46.93 -42.04 -5.70
C SER A 587 -47.75 -41.37 -6.80
N ALA A 588 -48.06 -42.10 -7.87
CA ALA A 588 -49.09 -41.67 -8.81
C ALA A 588 -50.47 -41.69 -8.11
N VAL A 589 -51.35 -40.78 -8.53
CA VAL A 589 -52.76 -40.78 -8.14
C VAL A 589 -53.62 -41.28 -9.30
N THR A 590 -54.92 -41.50 -9.05
CA THR A 590 -55.80 -42.12 -10.06
C THR A 590 -56.34 -41.08 -11.05
N GLY A 591 -56.64 -39.87 -10.57
CA GLY A 591 -57.17 -38.79 -11.39
C GLY A 591 -56.12 -38.04 -12.21
N ASN A 592 -56.61 -37.23 -13.14
CA ASN A 592 -55.80 -36.43 -14.04
C ASN A 592 -55.97 -34.92 -13.79
N LEU A 593 -54.88 -34.19 -13.98
CA LEU A 593 -54.93 -32.74 -14.14
C LEU A 593 -55.39 -32.39 -15.55
N SER A 594 -56.13 -31.30 -15.68
CA SER A 594 -56.49 -30.70 -16.98
C SER A 594 -56.53 -29.17 -16.89
N THR A 595 -56.45 -28.52 -18.04
CA THR A 595 -56.44 -27.06 -18.21
C THR A 595 -56.94 -26.75 -19.61
N THR A 596 -57.64 -25.62 -19.80
CA THR A 596 -58.01 -25.10 -21.13
C THR A 596 -57.04 -24.03 -21.63
N ASP A 597 -56.11 -23.57 -20.78
CA ASP A 597 -54.96 -22.72 -21.15
C ASP A 597 -53.93 -23.39 -22.07
N GLY A 598 -54.23 -24.59 -22.58
CA GLY A 598 -53.41 -25.35 -23.51
C GLY A 598 -52.97 -26.68 -22.93
N THR A 599 -51.69 -26.78 -22.56
CA THR A 599 -51.07 -28.05 -22.15
C THR A 599 -50.50 -27.95 -20.72
N LEU A 600 -50.46 -29.08 -20.00
CA LEU A 600 -49.79 -29.20 -18.70
C LEU A 600 -48.26 -29.05 -18.79
N ASN A 601 -47.72 -29.06 -20.01
CA ASN A 601 -46.36 -28.73 -20.33
C ASN A 601 -46.32 -27.28 -20.86
N LYS A 602 -45.81 -26.35 -20.06
CA LYS A 602 -45.79 -24.93 -20.40
C LYS A 602 -44.36 -24.38 -20.31
N ALA A 603 -43.90 -23.74 -21.38
CA ALA A 603 -42.65 -23.01 -21.36
C ALA A 603 -42.73 -21.87 -20.34
N ALA A 604 -41.71 -21.73 -19.51
CA ALA A 604 -41.59 -20.60 -18.61
C ALA A 604 -41.37 -19.30 -19.40
N VAL A 605 -41.97 -18.22 -18.92
CA VAL A 605 -41.76 -16.86 -19.43
C VAL A 605 -41.30 -16.02 -18.25
N GLN A 606 -40.12 -15.38 -18.37
CA GLN A 606 -39.51 -14.67 -17.25
C GLN A 606 -39.34 -15.58 -16.01
N GLY A 607 -39.00 -16.86 -16.23
CA GLY A 607 -38.85 -17.84 -15.16
C GLY A 607 -40.13 -18.42 -14.57
N VAL A 608 -41.30 -18.08 -15.11
CA VAL A 608 -42.59 -18.49 -14.53
C VAL A 608 -43.46 -19.20 -15.55
N ALA A 609 -43.98 -20.37 -15.19
CA ALA A 609 -45.07 -21.03 -15.88
C ALA A 609 -46.35 -20.89 -15.06
N SER A 610 -47.46 -20.49 -15.68
CA SER A 610 -48.72 -20.23 -14.97
C SER A 610 -49.94 -20.85 -15.65
N TRP A 611 -50.91 -21.31 -14.86
CA TRP A 611 -52.19 -21.90 -15.30
C TRP A 611 -53.34 -21.22 -14.55
N THR A 612 -54.36 -20.78 -15.26
CA THR A 612 -55.48 -20.01 -14.68
C THR A 612 -56.71 -20.86 -14.37
N ASP A 613 -56.77 -22.07 -14.94
CA ASP A 613 -57.97 -22.92 -14.94
C ASP A 613 -57.63 -24.40 -14.72
N LEU A 614 -56.67 -24.66 -13.82
CA LEU A 614 -56.25 -26.02 -13.51
C LEU A 614 -57.37 -26.78 -12.79
N LYS A 615 -57.65 -28.02 -13.21
CA LYS A 615 -58.70 -28.88 -12.64
C LYS A 615 -58.18 -30.28 -12.35
N HIS A 616 -58.81 -30.98 -11.42
CA HIS A 616 -58.61 -32.41 -11.16
C HIS A 616 -59.94 -33.18 -11.20
N ASP A 617 -59.95 -34.36 -11.81
CA ASP A 617 -61.18 -35.07 -12.19
C ASP A 617 -61.67 -36.13 -11.18
N THR A 618 -60.90 -36.40 -10.13
CA THR A 618 -61.15 -37.51 -9.19
C THR A 618 -61.13 -37.04 -7.74
N ILE A 619 -61.98 -37.60 -6.87
CA ILE A 619 -62.01 -37.28 -5.44
C ILE A 619 -60.88 -38.04 -4.74
N GLU A 620 -59.80 -37.34 -4.38
CA GLU A 620 -58.64 -37.87 -3.66
C GLU A 620 -57.78 -36.72 -3.10
N THR A 621 -56.83 -37.02 -2.21
CA THR A 621 -55.83 -36.05 -1.75
C THR A 621 -54.68 -35.98 -2.76
N VAL A 622 -54.39 -34.79 -3.28
CA VAL A 622 -53.45 -34.59 -4.38
C VAL A 622 -52.39 -33.55 -3.99
N LYS A 623 -51.20 -33.72 -4.56
CA LYS A 623 -50.14 -32.72 -4.68
C LYS A 623 -49.82 -32.51 -6.16
N VAL A 624 -49.38 -31.32 -6.51
CA VAL A 624 -48.83 -31.05 -7.84
C VAL A 624 -47.33 -31.24 -7.79
N TYR A 625 -46.81 -32.09 -8.68
CA TYR A 625 -45.38 -32.31 -8.86
C TYR A 625 -44.95 -31.64 -10.17
N ALA A 626 -44.00 -30.70 -10.09
CA ALA A 626 -43.51 -29.96 -11.24
C ALA A 626 -42.06 -30.32 -11.57
N THR A 627 -41.78 -30.57 -12.85
CA THR A 627 -40.44 -30.94 -13.36
C THR A 627 -40.11 -30.17 -14.64
N ALA A 628 -38.82 -29.93 -14.90
CA ALA A 628 -38.35 -29.45 -16.19
C ALA A 628 -37.28 -30.41 -16.76
N PRO A 629 -37.69 -31.51 -17.41
CA PRO A 629 -36.79 -32.62 -17.75
C PRO A 629 -35.71 -32.26 -18.78
N THR A 630 -35.93 -31.21 -19.57
CA THR A 630 -34.98 -30.73 -20.58
C THR A 630 -34.18 -29.51 -20.12
N ALA A 631 -34.29 -29.11 -18.85
CA ALA A 631 -33.55 -27.97 -18.32
C ALA A 631 -32.03 -28.25 -18.35
N THR A 632 -31.27 -27.25 -18.76
CA THR A 632 -29.80 -27.27 -18.74
C THR A 632 -29.29 -25.98 -18.09
N PRO A 633 -28.56 -26.04 -16.97
CA PRO A 633 -28.22 -27.27 -16.22
C PRO A 633 -29.45 -27.97 -15.65
N ALA A 634 -29.32 -29.28 -15.37
CA ALA A 634 -30.40 -30.05 -14.78
C ALA A 634 -30.73 -29.50 -13.37
N LEU A 635 -32.02 -29.38 -13.07
CA LEU A 635 -32.49 -28.91 -11.77
C LEU A 635 -32.12 -29.91 -10.67
N LEU A 636 -31.70 -29.39 -9.52
CA LEU A 636 -31.35 -30.18 -8.34
C LEU A 636 -32.59 -30.63 -7.58
N GLN A 637 -33.66 -29.83 -7.62
CA GLN A 637 -34.91 -30.13 -6.93
C GLN A 637 -36.12 -29.76 -7.78
N ASN A 638 -37.04 -30.71 -7.89
CA ASN A 638 -38.36 -30.51 -8.48
C ASN A 638 -39.35 -30.06 -7.40
N GLU A 639 -40.43 -29.39 -7.81
CA GLU A 639 -41.44 -28.93 -6.85
C GLU A 639 -42.40 -30.06 -6.50
N CYS A 640 -42.72 -30.18 -5.21
CA CYS A 640 -43.82 -31.00 -4.70
C CYS A 640 -44.67 -30.15 -3.77
N THR A 641 -45.86 -29.74 -4.22
CA THR A 641 -46.67 -28.77 -3.48
C THR A 641 -47.22 -29.34 -2.16
N THR A 642 -47.82 -28.45 -1.35
CA THR A 642 -48.70 -28.87 -0.27
C THR A 642 -49.86 -29.71 -0.80
N SER A 643 -50.30 -30.68 -0.02
CA SER A 643 -51.47 -31.49 -0.36
C SER A 643 -52.76 -30.71 -0.17
N PHE A 644 -53.72 -30.94 -1.05
CA PHE A 644 -55.08 -30.45 -0.95
C PHE A 644 -56.06 -31.58 -1.28
N ASP A 645 -57.27 -31.48 -0.75
CA ASP A 645 -58.31 -32.47 -0.98
C ASP A 645 -59.18 -32.08 -2.17
N VAL A 646 -59.31 -32.97 -3.15
CA VAL A 646 -60.32 -32.80 -4.18
C VAL A 646 -61.63 -33.35 -3.65
N THR A 647 -62.58 -32.45 -3.39
CA THR A 647 -63.81 -32.76 -2.66
C THR A 647 -65.02 -32.88 -3.58
N GLY A 648 -66.08 -33.43 -3.04
CA GLY A 648 -67.36 -33.57 -3.73
C GLY A 648 -68.09 -32.24 -3.97
N PRO A 649 -69.26 -32.31 -4.62
CA PRO A 649 -70.17 -33.46 -4.54
C PRO A 649 -69.68 -34.73 -5.23
#